data_AF-F0H7R6-F1
#
_entry.id   AF-F0H7R6-F1
#
_cell.length_a   1.000
_cell.length_b   1.000
_cell.length_c   1.000
_cell.angle_alpha   90.00
_cell.angle_beta   90.00
_cell.angle_gamma   90.00
#
_symmetry.space_group_name_H-M   'P 1'
#
loop_
_entity.id
_entity.type
_entity.pdbx_description
1 polymer ?
#
loop_
_entity_poly.entity_id
_entity_poly.type
_entity_poly.pdbx_seq_one_letter_code
_entity_poly.pdbx_strand_id
1 'polypeptide(L)'
;MRKKTTLAALLLTALLSGSPANVNAQNYDFSKVDWTKMTEVFYKALAAGKQYPSDQEIMALGISKADLEFMRSHVRQRSLVDNKSRLNPNTFSGRKLWMNTPMGSGSGNDAGYPTGIFHSDVFSLWNYTAMWGSWNHGIGQVPGSWTDAAHKNGCDMLGGTVFFDASHGDNAAYHVWKKFATEKDATSVAYNGYRYVKPLVNMLKYFGVDGININWETGTPQETVEFHKACYAYAKSIGFNNFHIGLYTTNSSLTSGNISYLYSQNDEQAADAMLNYHGEDYASSNGAQAIRSNSKLRASGLWQGFWIVGMDHGWTSLDEDENAKEVNLCLWGEHKDSRFWSYNSGAGTMEQQENYQSFLERAFSGGNRNPLKTPSINDEGNKMEWQGTTPPLSTFAGFATWIPERSSVSGKLPFYTHFNLGNGDRYNYRGKKASGAWYNMSVQDIAPTYRWLTLEAGQPVTKTARTSDAITVQFSHQDAFMGGSCLQLKGNASKATDIILYKTDLTPNDAATYALIAVKGAGERAEASVASNLSLILEVNGTWKEYAIPDNKGKAWEEHRIPLHLNTSDKISYVGLRVKGGTDGYNMYVGEIQLNDGNKQTPKPVGNLEVVKTGETPSSMDLKLNWDVTVTPDNFGLAYNDDANIDHFEILFKDGENGKVKEIARTTQWATFVPAVSMEGVTSPYIGVVAVSKDLKTLSDPVWKSVEKGKDLQEDPFGTYGQSSLNVNAEGYKAAINLRGVEHFKTEGATQDIDYTLTYDQYKAENNDGKATYLNYHRIKDKVLKVTQGQQIKFHLKGFDGETINGGRSKDDCRYCFVGGWMDFDGSGTFNYGKGVVEQPFWMPYYDQRTDQENFQFDESSKDGTEPYGERVFRHGSLRKGNPCLVKGDGLKGTISIPEDAHVGKSRLRIVYSDAWFAGQFSPTANTNKGYTLDIDVVILGNEAKQRGTKDLHDKGEPDDWNVVTEITDVAADNSGSVQVVDGNLVFRGVKSATVYTADGMLVRSLTRPTVLRGNELGRGVFLIKTDGSKVTKVIL
;
A
#
# COMPACT_ATOMS: atom_id res chain seq x y z
N MET A 1 -45.34 -13.71 -46.65
CA MET A 1 -45.66 -14.49 -45.44
C MET A 1 -44.39 -14.61 -44.59
N ARG A 2 -44.57 -14.59 -43.27
CA ARG A 2 -43.59 -14.16 -42.25
C ARG A 2 -42.48 -15.19 -41.96
N LYS A 3 -41.23 -14.72 -41.88
CA LYS A 3 -40.17 -15.23 -40.99
C LYS A 3 -39.14 -14.12 -40.74
N LYS A 4 -39.14 -13.54 -39.53
CA LYS A 4 -38.08 -12.72 -38.90
C LYS A 4 -38.65 -12.21 -37.57
N THR A 5 -38.14 -12.68 -36.42
CA THR A 5 -37.93 -11.95 -35.14
C THR A 5 -37.74 -12.93 -33.97
N THR A 6 -36.50 -13.26 -33.62
CA THR A 6 -36.12 -13.77 -32.27
C THR A 6 -34.62 -13.67 -31.97
N LEU A 7 -33.96 -12.58 -32.41
CA LEU A 7 -32.57 -12.27 -31.98
C LEU A 7 -32.45 -10.89 -31.29
N ALA A 8 -33.55 -10.13 -31.21
CA ALA A 8 -33.57 -8.79 -30.61
C ALA A 8 -34.06 -8.76 -29.14
N ALA A 9 -34.41 -9.91 -28.55
CA ALA A 9 -34.95 -9.97 -27.19
C ALA A 9 -33.90 -10.27 -26.10
N LEU A 10 -32.70 -10.75 -26.45
CA LEU A 10 -31.59 -11.00 -25.51
C LEU A 10 -30.63 -9.80 -25.37
N LEU A 11 -30.73 -8.80 -26.23
CA LEU A 11 -29.96 -7.55 -26.14
C LEU A 11 -30.71 -6.43 -25.38
N LEU A 12 -32.03 -6.58 -25.13
CA LEU A 12 -32.82 -5.54 -24.46
C LEU A 12 -32.95 -5.75 -22.93
N THR A 13 -32.62 -6.93 -22.41
CA THR A 13 -32.64 -7.19 -20.96
C THR A 13 -31.35 -6.75 -20.25
N ALA A 14 -30.30 -6.43 -21.00
CA ALA A 14 -29.06 -5.81 -20.50
C ALA A 14 -29.12 -4.26 -20.46
N LEU A 15 -30.24 -3.65 -20.87
CA LEU A 15 -30.37 -2.20 -21.05
C LEU A 15 -31.31 -1.50 -20.04
N LEU A 16 -31.78 -2.18 -18.99
CA LEU A 16 -32.73 -1.59 -18.02
C LEU A 16 -32.42 -1.87 -16.53
N SER A 17 -31.20 -2.28 -16.18
CA SER A 17 -30.74 -2.32 -14.78
C SER A 17 -29.65 -1.29 -14.54
N GLY A 18 -29.94 -0.02 -14.84
CA GLY A 18 -29.17 1.11 -14.33
C GLY A 18 -29.56 1.35 -12.87
N SER A 19 -29.14 0.46 -11.96
CA SER A 19 -29.08 0.81 -10.54
C SER A 19 -27.90 1.76 -10.34
N PRO A 20 -28.06 2.86 -9.58
CA PRO A 20 -26.94 3.74 -9.26
C PRO A 20 -25.81 2.90 -8.67
N ALA A 21 -24.61 3.05 -9.24
CA ALA A 21 -23.42 2.36 -8.79
C ALA A 21 -23.20 2.69 -7.30
N ASN A 22 -23.21 1.66 -6.46
CA ASN A 22 -22.81 1.81 -5.06
C ASN A 22 -21.33 2.18 -5.05
N VAL A 23 -20.96 3.35 -4.55
CA VAL A 23 -19.56 3.77 -4.33
C VAL A 23 -18.91 3.02 -3.15
N ASN A 24 -19.69 2.21 -2.42
CA ASN A 24 -19.22 1.11 -1.57
C ASN A 24 -19.29 -0.25 -2.28
N ALA A 25 -19.20 -0.28 -3.62
CA ALA A 25 -19.16 -1.53 -4.37
C ALA A 25 -18.13 -2.45 -3.69
N GLN A 26 -18.60 -3.61 -3.22
CA GLN A 26 -17.70 -4.71 -2.95
C GLN A 26 -16.93 -4.94 -4.26
N ASN A 27 -15.71 -4.41 -4.33
CA ASN A 27 -14.85 -4.57 -5.49
C ASN A 27 -14.54 -6.06 -5.71
N TYR A 28 -14.80 -6.90 -4.71
CA TYR A 28 -14.50 -8.32 -4.64
C TYR A 28 -15.65 -9.07 -3.96
N ASP A 29 -16.11 -10.19 -4.53
CA ASP A 29 -17.13 -11.07 -3.91
C ASP A 29 -16.47 -12.33 -3.33
N PHE A 30 -15.95 -12.23 -2.10
CA PHE A 30 -15.33 -13.35 -1.41
C PHE A 30 -16.31 -14.40 -0.88
N SER A 31 -17.63 -14.17 -0.95
CA SER A 31 -18.62 -15.19 -0.57
C SER A 31 -18.56 -16.43 -1.47
N LYS A 32 -17.92 -16.29 -2.64
CA LYS A 32 -17.71 -17.37 -3.63
C LYS A 32 -16.38 -18.09 -3.46
N VAL A 33 -15.45 -17.56 -2.67
CA VAL A 33 -14.11 -18.11 -2.49
C VAL A 33 -14.09 -19.05 -1.29
N ASP A 34 -14.20 -20.36 -1.58
CA ASP A 34 -14.24 -21.44 -0.60
C ASP A 34 -13.18 -22.50 -0.96
N TRP A 35 -12.14 -22.62 -0.14
CA TRP A 35 -11.01 -23.51 -0.38
C TRP A 35 -11.41 -24.99 -0.45
N THR A 36 -12.47 -25.39 0.24
CA THR A 36 -12.94 -26.79 0.21
C THR A 36 -13.53 -27.13 -1.15
N LYS A 37 -14.24 -26.17 -1.78
CA LYS A 37 -14.77 -26.34 -3.14
C LYS A 37 -13.67 -26.23 -4.18
N MET A 38 -12.72 -25.30 -4.01
CA MET A 38 -11.59 -25.16 -4.93
C MET A 38 -10.73 -26.42 -4.95
N THR A 39 -10.39 -26.99 -3.78
CA THR A 39 -9.64 -28.25 -3.71
C THR A 39 -10.36 -29.43 -4.39
N GLU A 40 -11.70 -29.48 -4.34
CA GLU A 40 -12.48 -30.46 -5.10
C GLU A 40 -12.43 -30.22 -6.62
N VAL A 41 -12.38 -28.97 -7.07
CA VAL A 41 -12.17 -28.63 -8.50
C VAL A 41 -10.79 -29.11 -8.95
N PHE A 42 -9.74 -28.90 -8.14
CA PHE A 42 -8.39 -29.43 -8.41
C PHE A 42 -8.36 -30.97 -8.40
N TYR A 43 -9.06 -31.61 -7.47
CA TYR A 43 -9.18 -33.06 -7.45
C TYR A 43 -9.81 -33.59 -8.74
N LYS A 44 -10.90 -32.96 -9.23
CA LYS A 44 -11.55 -33.35 -10.50
C LYS A 44 -10.61 -33.17 -11.69
N ALA A 45 -9.82 -32.09 -11.72
CA ALA A 45 -8.82 -31.88 -12.77
C ALA A 45 -7.76 -32.99 -12.76
N LEU A 46 -7.24 -33.35 -11.59
CA LEU A 46 -6.27 -34.44 -11.40
C LEU A 46 -6.84 -35.80 -11.80
N ALA A 47 -8.11 -36.08 -11.45
CA ALA A 47 -8.80 -37.29 -11.87
C ALA A 47 -8.97 -37.38 -13.40
N ALA A 48 -9.07 -36.22 -14.08
CA ALA A 48 -9.10 -36.11 -15.53
C ALA A 48 -7.69 -36.07 -16.17
N GLY A 49 -6.62 -36.28 -15.41
CA GLY A 49 -5.24 -36.29 -15.89
C GLY A 49 -4.60 -34.92 -16.08
N LYS A 50 -5.21 -33.84 -15.57
CA LYS A 50 -4.67 -32.47 -15.59
C LYS A 50 -4.06 -32.12 -14.23
N GLN A 51 -2.95 -31.39 -14.19
CA GLN A 51 -2.35 -30.97 -12.91
C GLN A 51 -3.13 -29.82 -12.22
N TYR A 52 -3.92 -29.07 -12.99
CA TYR A 52 -4.70 -27.93 -12.52
C TYR A 52 -5.98 -27.79 -13.37
N PRO A 53 -7.03 -27.16 -12.82
CA PRO A 53 -8.25 -26.86 -13.57
C PRO A 53 -8.03 -25.66 -14.51
N SER A 54 -8.82 -25.59 -15.58
CA SER A 54 -8.94 -24.37 -16.38
C SER A 54 -9.61 -23.25 -15.59
N ASP A 55 -9.33 -22.00 -15.96
CA ASP A 55 -9.97 -20.81 -15.37
C ASP A 55 -11.51 -20.93 -15.42
N GLN A 56 -12.08 -21.47 -16.49
CA GLN A 56 -13.53 -21.72 -16.61
C GLN A 56 -14.07 -22.69 -15.55
N GLU A 57 -13.32 -23.75 -15.21
CA GLU A 57 -13.70 -24.72 -14.18
C GLU A 57 -13.69 -24.07 -12.77
N ILE A 58 -12.79 -23.11 -12.51
CA ILE A 58 -12.78 -22.33 -11.27
C ILE A 58 -13.92 -21.30 -11.26
N MET A 59 -14.09 -20.55 -12.36
CA MET A 59 -15.13 -19.52 -12.48
C MET A 59 -16.55 -20.08 -12.36
N ALA A 60 -16.75 -21.38 -12.61
CA ALA A 60 -18.01 -22.07 -12.33
C ALA A 60 -18.42 -22.05 -10.85
N LEU A 61 -17.51 -21.70 -9.93
CA LEU A 61 -17.81 -21.44 -8.51
C LEU A 61 -18.44 -20.05 -8.28
N GLY A 62 -18.51 -19.20 -9.30
CA GLY A 62 -19.01 -17.82 -9.23
C GLY A 62 -17.92 -16.76 -9.02
N ILE A 63 -16.65 -17.15 -9.11
CA ILE A 63 -15.50 -16.24 -9.02
C ILE A 63 -15.33 -15.57 -10.39
N SER A 64 -15.24 -14.24 -10.43
CA SER A 64 -15.00 -13.52 -11.70
C SER A 64 -13.56 -13.72 -12.18
N LYS A 65 -13.31 -13.53 -13.48
CA LYS A 65 -11.94 -13.60 -14.02
C LYS A 65 -11.02 -12.60 -13.33
N ALA A 66 -11.46 -11.35 -13.16
CA ALA A 66 -10.69 -10.34 -12.45
C ALA A 66 -10.38 -10.77 -11.01
N ASP A 67 -11.37 -11.27 -10.23
CA ASP A 67 -11.14 -11.72 -8.85
C ASP A 67 -10.13 -12.88 -8.79
N LEU A 68 -10.18 -13.79 -9.75
CA LEU A 68 -9.20 -14.86 -9.89
C LEU A 68 -7.78 -14.31 -10.07
N GLU A 69 -7.60 -13.32 -10.94
CA GLU A 69 -6.30 -12.66 -11.14
C GLU A 69 -5.86 -11.82 -9.94
N PHE A 70 -6.79 -11.21 -9.20
CA PHE A 70 -6.44 -10.50 -7.97
C PHE A 70 -5.90 -11.44 -6.88
N MET A 71 -6.31 -12.71 -6.88
CA MET A 71 -5.80 -13.75 -5.97
C MET A 71 -4.49 -14.39 -6.46
N ARG A 72 -4.18 -14.32 -7.76
CA ARG A 72 -2.93 -14.87 -8.32
C ARG A 72 -1.77 -13.89 -8.19
N SER A 73 -0.61 -14.42 -7.82
CA SER A 73 0.68 -13.72 -7.96
C SER A 73 1.42 -14.21 -9.19
N HIS A 74 1.77 -13.29 -10.08
CA HIS A 74 2.57 -13.56 -11.28
C HIS A 74 4.05 -13.18 -11.08
N VAL A 75 4.44 -12.85 -9.85
CA VAL A 75 5.81 -12.50 -9.46
C VAL A 75 6.45 -13.70 -8.77
N ARG A 76 7.57 -14.15 -9.31
CA ARG A 76 8.37 -15.21 -8.68
C ARG A 76 9.13 -14.65 -7.48
N GLN A 77 9.19 -15.41 -6.40
CA GLN A 77 10.06 -15.09 -5.26
C GLN A 77 11.51 -14.88 -5.74
N ARG A 78 12.07 -13.71 -5.45
CA ARG A 78 13.43 -13.36 -5.85
C ARG A 78 14.46 -14.05 -4.95
N SER A 79 15.54 -14.51 -5.58
CA SER A 79 16.71 -15.02 -4.85
C SER A 79 17.40 -13.91 -4.05
N LEU A 80 17.92 -14.30 -2.89
CA LEU A 80 18.62 -13.39 -2.01
C LEU A 80 20.10 -13.27 -2.37
N VAL A 81 20.65 -12.09 -2.14
CA VAL A 81 22.10 -11.85 -2.08
C VAL A 81 22.68 -12.63 -0.89
N ASP A 82 23.87 -13.20 -1.07
CA ASP A 82 24.59 -13.91 -0.01
C ASP A 82 24.80 -13.00 1.23
N ASN A 83 24.50 -13.55 2.41
CA ASN A 83 24.52 -12.83 3.68
C ASN A 83 25.78 -13.09 4.53
N LYS A 84 26.85 -13.66 3.98
CA LYS A 84 28.12 -13.85 4.72
C LYS A 84 28.72 -12.52 5.14
N SER A 85 28.63 -11.51 4.27
CA SER A 85 28.98 -10.11 4.54
C SER A 85 27.81 -9.30 5.12
N ARG A 86 26.99 -9.90 5.98
CA ARG A 86 25.95 -9.18 6.73
C ARG A 86 26.56 -8.11 7.63
N LEU A 87 25.82 -7.02 7.81
CA LEU A 87 26.26 -5.82 8.52
C LEU A 87 26.63 -6.12 9.98
N ASN A 88 25.79 -6.90 10.67
CA ASN A 88 26.04 -7.37 12.02
C ASN A 88 26.47 -8.86 12.00
N PRO A 89 27.79 -9.17 12.00
CA PRO A 89 28.27 -10.56 11.95
C PRO A 89 27.95 -11.38 13.20
N ASN A 90 27.48 -10.75 14.30
CA ASN A 90 27.11 -11.48 15.52
C ASN A 90 25.72 -12.13 15.41
N THR A 91 24.90 -11.73 14.43
CA THR A 91 23.63 -12.42 14.15
C THR A 91 23.90 -13.84 13.65
N PHE A 92 23.04 -14.79 14.02
CA PHE A 92 23.04 -16.13 13.44
C PHE A 92 22.55 -16.03 11.99
N SER A 93 23.38 -16.45 11.03
CA SER A 93 23.10 -16.25 9.59
C SER A 93 21.83 -16.93 9.10
N GLY A 94 21.37 -17.97 9.80
CA GLY A 94 20.16 -18.73 9.47
C GLY A 94 18.90 -18.29 10.23
N ARG A 95 18.98 -17.33 11.17
CA ARG A 95 17.82 -16.90 11.96
C ARG A 95 16.86 -16.12 11.07
N LYS A 96 15.57 -16.42 11.19
CA LYS A 96 14.49 -15.86 10.38
C LYS A 96 13.43 -15.20 11.27
N LEU A 97 12.68 -14.30 10.65
CA LEU A 97 11.48 -13.70 11.22
C LEU A 97 10.26 -14.10 10.39
N TRP A 98 9.21 -14.57 11.07
CA TRP A 98 7.89 -14.79 10.52
C TRP A 98 6.95 -13.70 11.05
N MET A 99 6.39 -12.91 10.15
CA MET A 99 5.30 -11.99 10.47
C MET A 99 3.98 -12.73 10.30
N ASN A 100 3.36 -13.18 11.39
CA ASN A 100 2.04 -13.82 11.36
C ASN A 100 0.98 -12.80 11.76
N THR A 101 0.79 -11.80 10.92
CA THR A 101 -0.04 -10.63 11.18
C THR A 101 -1.05 -10.39 10.06
N PRO A 102 -2.17 -9.70 10.34
CA PRO A 102 -3.10 -9.27 9.30
C PRO A 102 -2.40 -8.44 8.22
N MET A 103 -2.93 -8.51 7.01
CA MET A 103 -2.50 -7.67 5.88
C MET A 103 -3.56 -6.62 5.56
N GLY A 104 -3.12 -5.44 5.12
CA GLY A 104 -4.02 -4.31 4.96
C GLY A 104 -4.60 -3.85 6.30
N SER A 105 -5.88 -3.51 6.31
CA SER A 105 -6.58 -2.99 7.49
C SER A 105 -7.98 -3.63 7.61
N GLY A 106 -8.29 -4.20 8.76
CA GLY A 106 -9.58 -4.77 9.12
C GLY A 106 -9.73 -6.29 8.89
N SER A 107 -10.85 -6.83 9.38
CA SER A 107 -11.21 -8.26 9.29
C SER A 107 -12.00 -8.64 8.03
N GLY A 108 -12.13 -7.74 7.06
CA GLY A 108 -12.82 -8.03 5.81
C GLY A 108 -11.95 -8.89 4.90
N ASN A 109 -12.57 -9.79 4.16
CA ASN A 109 -11.85 -10.61 3.16
C ASN A 109 -11.24 -9.75 2.03
N ASP A 110 -11.64 -8.47 1.93
CA ASP A 110 -11.11 -7.45 1.01
C ASP A 110 -9.91 -6.67 1.55
N ALA A 111 -9.51 -6.90 2.80
CA ALA A 111 -8.31 -6.30 3.36
C ALA A 111 -7.07 -6.62 2.49
N GLY A 112 -6.22 -5.62 2.26
CA GLY A 112 -5.02 -5.79 1.44
C GLY A 112 -5.23 -5.89 -0.08
N TYR A 113 -6.47 -5.95 -0.57
CA TYR A 113 -6.75 -5.86 -2.01
C TYR A 113 -6.67 -4.42 -2.53
N PRO A 114 -6.40 -4.22 -3.84
CA PRO A 114 -6.37 -2.89 -4.44
C PRO A 114 -7.64 -2.08 -4.20
N THR A 115 -7.50 -0.82 -3.79
CA THR A 115 -8.62 0.06 -3.39
C THR A 115 -8.28 1.56 -3.54
N GLY A 116 -9.26 2.44 -3.38
CA GLY A 116 -9.10 3.90 -3.34
C GLY A 116 -8.70 4.47 -1.98
N ILE A 117 -8.42 3.61 -0.99
CA ILE A 117 -8.16 4.02 0.39
C ILE A 117 -6.66 4.22 0.62
N PHE A 118 -6.20 5.47 0.67
CA PHE A 118 -4.81 5.80 1.00
C PHE A 118 -4.39 5.32 2.41
N HIS A 119 -5.30 5.40 3.39
CA HIS A 119 -5.06 4.95 4.77
C HIS A 119 -5.11 3.41 4.86
N SER A 120 -4.04 2.76 4.43
CA SER A 120 -3.90 1.30 4.43
C SER A 120 -2.47 0.89 4.79
N ASP A 121 -2.33 -0.30 5.37
CA ASP A 121 -1.04 -0.87 5.76
C ASP A 121 -0.15 -1.15 4.53
N VAL A 122 1.00 -0.48 4.53
CA VAL A 122 2.08 -0.59 3.53
C VAL A 122 3.40 -1.04 4.18
N PHE A 123 3.38 -2.21 4.80
CA PHE A 123 4.56 -2.85 5.39
C PHE A 123 5.72 -2.89 4.38
N SER A 124 6.93 -2.59 4.85
CA SER A 124 8.11 -2.43 3.97
C SER A 124 9.46 -2.74 4.66
N LEU A 125 9.45 -3.58 5.71
CA LEU A 125 10.66 -4.10 6.38
C LEU A 125 10.91 -5.57 6.00
N TRP A 126 10.67 -5.88 4.71
CA TRP A 126 10.85 -7.22 4.15
C TRP A 126 12.30 -7.72 4.22
N ASN A 127 13.27 -6.82 4.30
CA ASN A 127 14.68 -7.13 4.48
C ASN A 127 14.98 -7.91 5.76
N TYR A 128 14.07 -7.95 6.74
CA TYR A 128 14.19 -8.82 7.92
C TYR A 128 13.12 -9.93 7.97
N THR A 129 12.10 -9.89 7.12
CA THR A 129 10.99 -10.84 7.14
C THR A 129 11.24 -11.97 6.15
N ALA A 130 11.28 -13.21 6.66
CA ALA A 130 11.49 -14.41 5.86
C ALA A 130 10.19 -15.01 5.35
N MET A 131 9.15 -14.94 6.16
CA MET A 131 7.86 -15.57 5.93
C MET A 131 6.75 -14.64 6.42
N TRP A 132 5.64 -14.58 5.70
CA TRP A 132 4.45 -13.84 6.10
C TRP A 132 3.25 -14.78 6.16
N GLY A 133 2.52 -14.76 7.28
CA GLY A 133 1.26 -15.47 7.47
C GLY A 133 0.12 -14.47 7.61
N SER A 134 -0.90 -14.61 6.76
CA SER A 134 -2.06 -13.74 6.77
C SER A 134 -3.13 -14.22 7.76
N TRP A 135 -3.38 -13.45 8.81
CA TRP A 135 -4.34 -13.85 9.85
C TRP A 135 -5.81 -13.52 9.51
N ASN A 136 -6.05 -12.55 8.63
CA ASN A 136 -7.39 -12.09 8.25
C ASN A 136 -7.92 -12.72 6.94
N HIS A 137 -7.21 -13.70 6.35
CA HIS A 137 -7.65 -14.39 5.13
C HIS A 137 -7.68 -15.91 5.29
N GLY A 138 -8.72 -16.55 4.76
CA GLY A 138 -8.78 -18.01 4.60
C GLY A 138 -7.91 -18.51 3.46
N ILE A 139 -7.75 -19.83 3.35
CA ILE A 139 -6.97 -20.45 2.26
C ILE A 139 -7.50 -19.99 0.89
N GLY A 140 -6.60 -19.51 0.04
CA GLY A 140 -6.92 -19.06 -1.33
C GLY A 140 -7.59 -17.69 -1.40
N GLN A 141 -7.64 -16.93 -0.29
CA GLN A 141 -8.19 -15.56 -0.26
C GLN A 141 -7.12 -14.48 -0.11
N VAL A 142 -5.84 -14.85 0.03
CA VAL A 142 -4.74 -13.89 0.15
C VAL A 142 -4.63 -13.07 -1.15
N PRO A 143 -4.53 -11.73 -1.09
CA PRO A 143 -4.34 -10.88 -2.25
C PRO A 143 -2.99 -11.19 -2.93
N GLY A 144 -3.02 -11.44 -4.24
CA GLY A 144 -1.82 -11.62 -5.05
C GLY A 144 -0.90 -10.40 -5.03
N SER A 145 -1.44 -9.19 -4.81
CA SER A 145 -0.66 -7.94 -4.67
C SER A 145 0.30 -7.96 -3.47
N TRP A 146 -0.10 -8.57 -2.35
CA TRP A 146 0.76 -8.73 -1.17
C TRP A 146 1.81 -9.81 -1.40
N THR A 147 1.44 -10.91 -2.06
CA THR A 147 2.38 -11.94 -2.48
C THR A 147 3.42 -11.37 -3.45
N ASP A 148 3.02 -10.53 -4.41
CA ASP A 148 3.93 -9.82 -5.31
C ASP A 148 4.95 -8.98 -4.54
N ALA A 149 4.51 -8.18 -3.57
CA ALA A 149 5.39 -7.36 -2.71
C ALA A 149 6.37 -8.21 -1.89
N ALA A 150 5.88 -9.30 -1.27
CA ALA A 150 6.71 -10.23 -0.50
C ALA A 150 7.75 -10.91 -1.40
N HIS A 151 7.33 -11.43 -2.56
CA HIS A 151 8.18 -12.13 -3.52
C HIS A 151 9.25 -11.22 -4.15
N LYS A 152 8.91 -9.96 -4.48
CA LYS A 152 9.89 -8.94 -4.89
C LYS A 152 10.99 -8.76 -3.85
N ASN A 153 10.69 -8.93 -2.57
CA ASN A 153 11.64 -8.79 -1.48
C ASN A 153 12.21 -10.13 -0.98
N GLY A 154 11.89 -11.25 -1.62
CA GLY A 154 12.38 -12.57 -1.25
C GLY A 154 11.79 -13.14 0.04
N CYS A 155 10.59 -12.70 0.44
CA CYS A 155 9.82 -13.24 1.56
C CYS A 155 8.81 -14.28 1.05
N ASP A 156 8.68 -15.40 1.75
CA ASP A 156 7.66 -16.42 1.47
C ASP A 156 6.29 -15.97 2.00
N MET A 157 5.19 -16.35 1.33
CA MET A 157 3.81 -15.96 1.68
C MET A 157 2.92 -17.19 1.90
N LEU A 158 2.34 -17.31 3.11
CA LEU A 158 1.35 -18.34 3.39
C LEU A 158 -0.02 -17.92 2.82
N GLY A 159 -0.61 -18.78 1.99
CA GLY A 159 -1.83 -18.56 1.23
C GLY A 159 -3.15 -18.55 2.02
N GLY A 160 -3.09 -18.27 3.32
CA GLY A 160 -4.24 -18.13 4.21
C GLY A 160 -4.19 -19.02 5.44
N THR A 161 -5.08 -18.74 6.39
CA THR A 161 -5.14 -19.38 7.71
C THR A 161 -6.36 -20.29 7.85
N VAL A 162 -6.17 -21.44 8.51
CA VAL A 162 -7.25 -22.23 9.10
C VAL A 162 -7.24 -21.99 10.61
N PHE A 163 -8.32 -21.43 11.16
CA PHE A 163 -8.43 -21.06 12.57
C PHE A 163 -9.43 -21.94 13.32
N PHE A 164 -9.02 -22.53 14.44
CA PHE A 164 -9.89 -23.30 15.33
C PHE A 164 -10.22 -22.48 16.58
N ASP A 165 -11.38 -21.82 16.60
CA ASP A 165 -11.81 -20.97 17.73
C ASP A 165 -12.39 -21.79 18.88
N ALA A 166 -11.49 -22.41 19.64
CA ALA A 166 -11.83 -23.15 20.86
C ALA A 166 -12.53 -22.28 21.91
N SER A 167 -12.12 -21.00 21.97
CA SER A 167 -12.49 -20.06 23.03
C SER A 167 -13.98 -19.69 23.01
N HIS A 168 -14.63 -19.80 21.84
CA HIS A 168 -16.08 -19.60 21.67
C HIS A 168 -16.85 -20.91 21.42
N GLY A 169 -16.19 -22.07 21.52
CA GLY A 169 -16.80 -23.38 21.30
C GLY A 169 -17.10 -23.71 19.83
N ASP A 170 -16.54 -22.97 18.86
CA ASP A 170 -16.72 -23.23 17.43
C ASP A 170 -15.63 -24.17 16.90
N ASN A 171 -15.98 -25.45 16.75
CA ASN A 171 -15.11 -26.48 16.19
C ASN A 171 -15.40 -26.78 14.71
N ALA A 172 -16.20 -25.96 14.00
CA ALA A 172 -16.58 -26.23 12.62
C ALA A 172 -15.35 -26.32 11.69
N ALA A 173 -14.45 -25.34 11.77
CA ALA A 173 -13.21 -25.32 11.00
C ALA A 173 -12.29 -26.51 11.33
N TYR A 174 -12.22 -26.90 12.61
CA TYR A 174 -11.49 -28.10 13.06
C TYR A 174 -12.02 -29.38 12.40
N HIS A 175 -13.34 -29.58 12.39
CA HIS A 175 -13.95 -30.75 11.77
C HIS A 175 -13.77 -30.78 10.25
N VAL A 176 -13.87 -29.62 9.59
CA VAL A 176 -13.61 -29.49 8.15
C VAL A 176 -12.16 -29.84 7.83
N TRP A 177 -11.20 -29.23 8.53
CA TRP A 177 -9.79 -29.54 8.33
C TRP A 177 -9.47 -31.01 8.57
N LYS A 178 -9.92 -31.56 9.70
CA LYS A 178 -9.74 -32.99 10.02
C LYS A 178 -10.32 -33.90 8.95
N LYS A 179 -11.51 -33.60 8.43
CA LYS A 179 -12.11 -34.38 7.33
C LYS A 179 -11.18 -34.39 6.13
N PHE A 180 -10.75 -33.23 5.65
CA PHE A 180 -9.88 -33.13 4.46
C PHE A 180 -8.49 -33.74 4.70
N ALA A 181 -7.92 -33.56 5.89
CA ALA A 181 -6.61 -34.11 6.23
C ALA A 181 -6.62 -35.64 6.45
N THR A 182 -7.78 -36.25 6.69
CA THR A 182 -7.88 -37.71 6.95
C THR A 182 -8.55 -38.50 5.85
N GLU A 183 -9.21 -37.83 4.89
CA GLU A 183 -9.91 -38.49 3.80
C GLU A 183 -8.94 -39.31 2.92
N LYS A 184 -9.28 -40.59 2.78
CA LYS A 184 -8.49 -41.56 2.03
C LYS A 184 -9.08 -41.80 0.65
N ASP A 185 -8.21 -42.04 -0.31
CA ASP A 185 -8.56 -42.42 -1.66
C ASP A 185 -7.52 -43.40 -2.22
N ALA A 186 -7.98 -44.37 -3.02
CA ALA A 186 -7.16 -45.37 -3.67
C ALA A 186 -6.86 -45.03 -5.14
N THR A 187 -7.35 -43.90 -5.66
CA THR A 187 -7.04 -43.45 -7.02
C THR A 187 -5.60 -42.93 -7.15
N SER A 188 -5.13 -42.75 -8.39
CA SER A 188 -3.83 -42.12 -8.68
C SER A 188 -3.76 -40.63 -8.30
N VAL A 189 -4.90 -40.01 -7.97
CA VAL A 189 -4.93 -38.63 -7.46
C VAL A 189 -4.37 -38.57 -6.05
N ALA A 190 -4.62 -39.60 -5.23
CA ALA A 190 -4.11 -39.65 -3.87
C ALA A 190 -2.57 -39.62 -3.83
N TYR A 191 -2.04 -39.11 -2.74
CA TYR A 191 -0.61 -39.20 -2.41
C TYR A 191 -0.47 -39.76 -0.99
N ASN A 192 0.32 -40.82 -0.83
CA ASN A 192 0.39 -41.60 0.42
C ASN A 192 -1.00 -42.00 0.96
N GLY A 193 -1.93 -42.30 0.05
CA GLY A 193 -3.32 -42.69 0.35
C GLY A 193 -4.24 -41.54 0.77
N TYR A 194 -3.76 -40.30 0.87
CA TYR A 194 -4.57 -39.14 1.20
C TYR A 194 -5.12 -38.46 -0.06
N ARG A 195 -6.43 -38.20 -0.05
CA ARG A 195 -7.17 -37.64 -1.20
C ARG A 195 -6.73 -36.22 -1.57
N TYR A 196 -6.50 -35.36 -0.58
CA TYR A 196 -6.36 -33.92 -0.81
C TYR A 196 -4.92 -33.38 -0.77
N VAL A 197 -3.90 -34.23 -0.68
CA VAL A 197 -2.49 -33.79 -0.70
C VAL A 197 -2.14 -33.11 -2.03
N LYS A 198 -2.30 -33.80 -3.17
CA LYS A 198 -1.99 -33.19 -4.48
C LYS A 198 -2.91 -32.01 -4.82
N PRO A 199 -4.25 -32.10 -4.62
CA PRO A 199 -5.13 -30.97 -4.88
C PRO A 199 -4.76 -29.69 -4.11
N LEU A 200 -4.46 -29.80 -2.82
CA LEU A 200 -4.08 -28.65 -2.00
C LEU A 200 -2.75 -28.05 -2.45
N VAL A 201 -1.70 -28.86 -2.61
CA VAL A 201 -0.37 -28.36 -2.98
C VAL A 201 -0.36 -27.77 -4.39
N ASN A 202 -1.06 -28.39 -5.35
CA ASN A 202 -1.20 -27.84 -6.71
C ASN A 202 -2.01 -26.53 -6.72
N MET A 203 -3.03 -26.40 -5.85
CA MET A 203 -3.80 -25.16 -5.71
C MET A 203 -2.93 -24.00 -5.21
N LEU A 204 -2.05 -24.25 -4.23
CA LEU A 204 -1.13 -23.22 -3.73
C LEU A 204 -0.14 -22.76 -4.82
N LYS A 205 0.40 -23.71 -5.60
CA LYS A 205 1.22 -23.43 -6.79
C LYS A 205 0.47 -22.58 -7.82
N TYR A 206 -0.78 -22.90 -8.09
CA TYR A 206 -1.62 -22.16 -9.04
C TYR A 206 -1.87 -20.71 -8.62
N PHE A 207 -2.01 -20.43 -7.32
CA PHE A 207 -2.14 -19.06 -6.80
C PHE A 207 -0.80 -18.34 -6.64
N GLY A 208 0.32 -19.07 -6.71
CA GLY A 208 1.66 -18.51 -6.54
C GLY A 208 1.99 -18.18 -5.09
N VAL A 209 1.46 -18.93 -4.13
CA VAL A 209 1.72 -18.78 -2.68
C VAL A 209 2.48 -20.00 -2.14
N ASP A 210 3.19 -19.83 -1.02
CA ASP A 210 4.25 -20.74 -0.56
C ASP A 210 3.81 -21.73 0.52
N GLY A 211 2.56 -21.69 0.96
CA GLY A 211 2.12 -22.55 2.04
C GLY A 211 0.77 -22.19 2.62
N ILE A 212 0.50 -22.69 3.82
CA ILE A 212 -0.70 -22.36 4.60
C ILE A 212 -0.33 -22.17 6.07
N ASN A 213 -1.19 -21.46 6.79
CA ASN A 213 -1.10 -21.31 8.23
C ASN A 213 -2.24 -22.07 8.92
N ILE A 214 -1.96 -22.74 10.03
CA ILE A 214 -2.93 -23.50 10.83
C ILE A 214 -2.79 -23.05 12.27
N ASN A 215 -3.86 -22.47 12.83
CA ASN A 215 -3.92 -22.08 14.22
C ASN A 215 -4.65 -23.15 15.05
N TRP A 216 -3.89 -23.93 15.82
CA TRP A 216 -4.39 -25.09 16.57
C TRP A 216 -4.60 -24.79 18.05
N GLU A 217 -5.78 -24.25 18.41
CA GLU A 217 -6.13 -23.92 19.81
C GLU A 217 -6.93 -25.01 20.55
N THR A 218 -7.48 -26.00 19.83
CA THR A 218 -8.24 -27.14 20.40
C THR A 218 -7.56 -28.48 20.17
N GLY A 219 -7.26 -29.26 21.22
CA GLY A 219 -6.71 -30.61 21.08
C GLY A 219 -5.27 -30.63 20.57
N THR A 220 -4.88 -31.65 19.79
CA THR A 220 -3.51 -31.76 19.22
C THR A 220 -3.54 -32.16 17.74
N PRO A 221 -2.52 -31.77 16.94
CA PRO A 221 -2.43 -32.11 15.52
C PRO A 221 -1.97 -33.55 15.22
N GLN A 222 -1.90 -34.42 16.23
CA GLN A 222 -1.41 -35.79 16.08
C GLN A 222 -2.11 -36.59 14.97
N GLU A 223 -3.42 -36.38 14.78
CA GLU A 223 -4.20 -37.14 13.80
C GLU A 223 -3.98 -36.65 12.35
N THR A 224 -3.45 -35.44 12.14
CA THR A 224 -3.22 -34.86 10.81
C THR A 224 -1.74 -34.81 10.41
N VAL A 225 -0.82 -35.20 11.30
CA VAL A 225 0.63 -35.14 11.08
C VAL A 225 1.08 -35.86 9.81
N GLU A 226 0.54 -37.06 9.56
CA GLU A 226 0.92 -37.87 8.40
C GLU A 226 0.40 -37.27 7.08
N PHE A 227 -0.67 -36.48 7.12
CA PHE A 227 -1.10 -35.67 5.98
C PHE A 227 -0.14 -34.50 5.74
N HIS A 228 0.29 -33.80 6.80
CA HIS A 228 1.26 -32.72 6.65
C HIS A 228 2.59 -33.21 6.07
N LYS A 229 3.11 -34.34 6.58
CA LYS A 229 4.30 -35.00 6.03
C LYS A 229 4.12 -35.39 4.57
N ALA A 230 2.94 -35.90 4.21
CA ALA A 230 2.61 -36.23 2.82
C ALA A 230 2.60 -34.98 1.92
N CYS A 231 2.13 -33.83 2.41
CA CYS A 231 2.23 -32.54 1.71
C CYS A 231 3.69 -32.12 1.48
N TYR A 232 4.55 -32.14 2.51
CA TYR A 232 5.98 -31.84 2.34
C TYR A 232 6.67 -32.81 1.38
N ALA A 233 6.37 -34.11 1.46
CA ALA A 233 6.93 -35.11 0.56
C ALA A 233 6.50 -34.90 -0.89
N TYR A 234 5.22 -34.59 -1.13
CA TYR A 234 4.73 -34.28 -2.47
C TYR A 234 5.31 -32.96 -3.00
N ALA A 235 5.30 -31.88 -2.19
CA ALA A 235 5.91 -30.60 -2.52
C ALA A 235 7.37 -30.76 -2.96
N LYS A 236 8.16 -31.52 -2.19
CA LYS A 236 9.55 -31.86 -2.54
C LYS A 236 9.64 -32.65 -3.85
N SER A 237 8.74 -33.61 -4.08
CA SER A 237 8.75 -34.43 -5.31
C SER A 237 8.49 -33.64 -6.59
N ILE A 238 7.84 -32.47 -6.48
CA ILE A 238 7.55 -31.56 -7.60
C ILE A 238 8.46 -30.32 -7.63
N GLY A 239 9.48 -30.25 -6.77
CA GLY A 239 10.42 -29.12 -6.71
C GLY A 239 9.85 -27.85 -6.06
N PHE A 240 8.81 -27.97 -5.23
CA PHE A 240 8.30 -26.87 -4.41
C PHE A 240 9.12 -26.74 -3.12
N ASN A 241 10.31 -26.15 -3.25
CA ASN A 241 11.34 -26.18 -2.21
C ASN A 241 11.10 -25.22 -1.03
N ASN A 242 10.26 -24.21 -1.19
CA ASN A 242 9.85 -23.26 -0.16
C ASN A 242 8.40 -23.52 0.30
N PHE A 243 7.92 -24.77 0.28
CA PHE A 243 6.60 -25.10 0.79
C PHE A 243 6.57 -25.06 2.33
N HIS A 244 5.53 -24.42 2.88
CA HIS A 244 5.36 -24.23 4.33
C HIS A 244 3.99 -24.70 4.84
N ILE A 245 3.99 -25.30 6.01
CA ILE A 245 2.80 -25.46 6.86
C ILE A 245 3.14 -24.78 8.18
N GLY A 246 2.77 -23.52 8.32
CA GLY A 246 2.87 -22.79 9.59
C GLY A 246 1.86 -23.37 10.59
N LEU A 247 2.32 -23.83 11.74
CA LEU A 247 1.49 -24.47 12.75
C LEU A 247 1.68 -23.80 14.12
N TYR A 248 0.68 -23.02 14.54
CA TYR A 248 0.61 -22.55 15.91
C TYR A 248 0.00 -23.59 16.83
N THR A 249 0.50 -23.65 18.06
CA THR A 249 -0.05 -24.45 19.15
C THR A 249 0.02 -23.68 20.47
N THR A 250 -0.79 -24.07 21.45
CA THR A 250 -0.75 -23.53 22.82
C THR A 250 0.48 -23.95 23.64
N ASN A 251 1.36 -24.79 23.09
CA ASN A 251 2.59 -25.22 23.75
C ASN A 251 3.71 -24.18 23.59
N SER A 252 4.23 -23.66 24.71
CA SER A 252 5.41 -22.78 24.73
C SER A 252 6.75 -23.53 24.69
N SER A 253 6.73 -24.87 24.72
CA SER A 253 7.94 -25.70 24.73
C SER A 253 7.87 -26.90 23.78
N LEU A 254 9.02 -27.22 23.20
CA LEU A 254 9.24 -28.41 22.38
C LEU A 254 9.85 -29.51 23.26
N THR A 255 9.25 -30.69 23.25
CA THR A 255 9.64 -31.84 24.10
C THR A 255 9.67 -33.12 23.27
N SER A 256 10.31 -34.18 23.79
CA SER A 256 10.27 -35.50 23.15
C SER A 256 8.85 -36.06 22.96
N GLY A 257 7.89 -35.61 23.76
CA GLY A 257 6.49 -36.03 23.66
C GLY A 257 5.71 -35.35 22.55
N ASN A 258 6.12 -34.14 22.11
CA ASN A 258 5.36 -33.35 21.14
C ASN A 258 6.07 -33.09 19.80
N ILE A 259 7.38 -33.32 19.74
CA ILE A 259 8.21 -32.95 18.60
C ILE A 259 7.82 -33.60 17.27
N SER A 260 7.33 -34.84 17.31
CA SER A 260 6.98 -35.63 16.11
C SER A 260 5.78 -35.09 15.36
N TYR A 261 4.85 -34.41 16.05
CA TYR A 261 3.62 -33.87 15.46
C TYR A 261 3.57 -32.34 15.40
N LEU A 262 4.44 -31.64 16.14
CA LEU A 262 4.56 -30.18 16.05
C LEU A 262 5.62 -29.72 15.04
N TYR A 263 6.76 -30.42 14.94
CA TYR A 263 7.92 -29.92 14.20
C TYR A 263 8.48 -30.94 13.20
N SER A 264 9.37 -31.83 13.66
CA SER A 264 10.02 -32.82 12.82
C SER A 264 10.66 -33.94 13.66
N GLN A 265 10.77 -35.13 13.08
CA GLN A 265 11.50 -36.26 13.68
C GLN A 265 12.11 -37.14 12.59
N ASN A 266 13.35 -37.61 12.77
CA ASN A 266 14.01 -38.55 11.85
C ASN A 266 14.02 -38.09 10.36
N ASP A 267 14.39 -36.83 10.10
CA ASP A 267 14.40 -36.19 8.77
C ASP A 267 13.02 -35.90 8.14
N GLU A 268 11.91 -36.25 8.79
CA GLU A 268 10.56 -35.93 8.32
C GLU A 268 10.04 -34.66 9.01
N GLN A 269 9.78 -33.61 8.22
CA GLN A 269 9.13 -32.40 8.70
C GLN A 269 7.61 -32.58 8.75
N ALA A 270 7.02 -32.25 9.89
CA ALA A 270 5.57 -32.18 10.08
C ALA A 270 5.05 -30.76 9.81
N ALA A 271 5.75 -29.72 10.25
CA ALA A 271 5.35 -28.33 10.09
C ALA A 271 6.51 -27.36 10.36
N ASP A 272 6.29 -26.09 10.02
CA ASP A 272 6.95 -24.94 10.62
C ASP A 272 6.26 -24.64 11.96
N ALA A 273 6.88 -25.04 13.06
CA ALA A 273 6.29 -25.02 14.40
C ALA A 273 6.39 -23.64 15.05
N MET A 274 5.25 -22.96 15.23
CA MET A 274 5.13 -21.75 16.03
C MET A 274 4.73 -22.13 17.46
N LEU A 275 5.70 -22.03 18.39
CA LEU A 275 5.45 -22.20 19.81
C LEU A 275 4.69 -21.00 20.38
N ASN A 276 3.90 -21.25 21.42
CA ASN A 276 3.13 -20.23 22.12
C ASN A 276 4.04 -19.20 22.81
N TYR A 277 3.46 -18.05 23.14
CA TYR A 277 4.08 -16.94 23.85
C TYR A 277 4.63 -17.34 25.23
N HIS A 278 5.51 -16.51 25.81
CA HIS A 278 6.27 -16.81 27.03
C HIS A 278 7.22 -18.01 26.88
N GLY A 279 7.49 -18.43 25.64
CA GLY A 279 8.43 -19.50 25.31
C GLY A 279 9.86 -19.01 25.14
N GLU A 280 10.07 -17.70 25.12
CA GLU A 280 11.37 -17.04 24.96
C GLU A 280 12.40 -17.47 26.02
N ASP A 281 11.98 -17.65 27.27
CA ASP A 281 12.83 -18.15 28.36
C ASP A 281 13.23 -19.63 28.20
N TYR A 282 12.61 -20.34 27.24
CA TYR A 282 12.94 -21.72 26.91
C TYR A 282 13.69 -21.85 25.58
N ALA A 283 14.08 -20.74 24.93
CA ALA A 283 14.71 -20.75 23.60
C ALA A 283 15.91 -21.71 23.50
N SER A 284 16.82 -21.70 24.50
CA SER A 284 17.94 -22.64 24.54
C SER A 284 17.47 -24.11 24.54
N SER A 285 16.55 -24.45 25.45
CA SER A 285 16.05 -25.82 25.58
C SER A 285 15.27 -26.29 24.35
N ASN A 286 14.44 -25.41 23.76
CA ASN A 286 13.66 -25.65 22.55
C ASN A 286 14.57 -25.90 21.35
N GLY A 287 15.57 -25.04 21.15
CA GLY A 287 16.58 -25.19 20.10
C GLY A 287 17.36 -26.50 20.26
N ALA A 288 17.77 -26.82 21.49
CA ALA A 288 18.49 -28.07 21.78
C ALA A 288 17.66 -29.32 21.49
N GLN A 289 16.34 -29.30 21.75
CA GLN A 289 15.45 -30.42 21.39
C GLN A 289 15.28 -30.56 19.87
N ALA A 290 15.10 -29.45 19.15
CA ALA A 290 14.98 -29.48 17.70
C ALA A 290 16.25 -30.06 17.03
N ILE A 291 17.43 -29.63 17.48
CA ILE A 291 18.72 -30.14 17.00
C ILE A 291 18.89 -31.64 17.30
N ARG A 292 18.50 -32.09 18.50
CA ARG A 292 18.59 -33.51 18.89
C ARG A 292 17.67 -34.42 18.07
N SER A 293 16.47 -33.96 17.75
CA SER A 293 15.47 -34.79 17.05
C SER A 293 15.65 -34.80 15.53
N ASN A 294 16.24 -33.72 14.98
CA ASN A 294 16.55 -33.62 13.56
C ASN A 294 17.84 -32.82 13.34
N SER A 295 18.98 -33.51 13.26
CA SER A 295 20.29 -32.87 13.10
C SER A 295 20.48 -32.17 11.74
N LYS A 296 19.63 -32.45 10.74
CA LYS A 296 19.69 -31.83 9.41
C LYS A 296 18.89 -30.54 9.34
N LEU A 297 17.64 -30.55 9.80
CA LEU A 297 16.81 -29.33 9.86
C LEU A 297 17.22 -28.41 11.01
N ARG A 298 17.76 -28.98 12.11
CA ARG A 298 18.09 -28.22 13.32
C ARG A 298 16.88 -27.42 13.78
N ALA A 299 16.99 -26.10 13.99
CA ALA A 299 15.87 -25.22 14.33
C ALA A 299 15.26 -24.48 13.12
N SER A 300 15.55 -24.87 11.87
CA SER A 300 15.18 -24.09 10.68
C SER A 300 13.69 -23.86 10.47
N GLY A 301 12.84 -24.73 11.02
CA GLY A 301 11.38 -24.58 11.04
C GLY A 301 10.81 -24.51 12.47
N LEU A 302 11.63 -24.21 13.47
CA LEU A 302 11.18 -23.91 14.83
C LEU A 302 11.10 -22.39 15.01
N TRP A 303 9.95 -21.91 15.46
CA TRP A 303 9.63 -20.49 15.63
C TRP A 303 9.10 -20.24 17.04
N GLN A 304 9.75 -19.34 17.78
CA GLN A 304 9.22 -18.85 19.05
C GLN A 304 8.21 -17.73 18.78
N GLY A 305 6.98 -17.90 19.25
CA GLY A 305 5.93 -16.89 19.15
C GLY A 305 6.12 -15.74 20.14
N PHE A 306 5.87 -14.51 19.68
CA PHE A 306 5.84 -13.29 20.49
C PHE A 306 4.50 -12.58 20.32
N TRP A 307 3.83 -12.28 21.43
CA TRP A 307 2.59 -11.51 21.41
C TRP A 307 2.87 -10.01 21.45
N ILE A 308 2.89 -9.38 20.28
CA ILE A 308 3.30 -7.98 20.10
C ILE A 308 2.24 -6.94 20.49
N VAL A 309 1.27 -7.30 21.35
CA VAL A 309 0.43 -6.31 22.05
C VAL A 309 1.28 -5.43 22.97
N GLY A 310 2.37 -5.98 23.49
CA GLY A 310 3.47 -5.23 24.09
C GLY A 310 4.80 -5.69 23.50
N MET A 311 5.88 -4.96 23.77
CA MET A 311 7.24 -5.32 23.34
C MET A 311 8.19 -5.54 24.53
N ASP A 312 7.63 -5.65 25.74
CA ASP A 312 8.34 -6.06 26.95
C ASP A 312 8.30 -7.60 27.03
N HIS A 313 9.37 -8.27 26.60
CA HIS A 313 9.53 -9.74 26.51
C HIS A 313 10.95 -10.14 26.92
N GLY A 314 11.20 -11.42 27.19
CA GLY A 314 12.54 -11.97 27.48
C GLY A 314 13.48 -11.98 26.26
N TRP A 315 13.84 -10.80 25.76
CA TRP A 315 14.72 -10.60 24.61
C TRP A 315 16.15 -11.05 24.90
N THR A 316 16.61 -10.89 26.15
CA THR A 316 17.93 -11.37 26.59
C THR A 316 18.09 -12.89 26.42
N SER A 317 17.01 -13.66 26.57
CA SER A 317 16.98 -15.12 26.41
C SER A 317 17.32 -15.58 24.98
N LEU A 318 17.18 -14.72 23.98
CA LEU A 318 17.53 -15.04 22.58
C LEU A 318 19.04 -15.16 22.33
N ASP A 319 19.86 -14.64 23.25
CA ASP A 319 21.32 -14.62 23.18
C ASP A 319 22.00 -15.48 24.27
N GLU A 320 21.21 -16.26 25.03
CA GLU A 320 21.70 -17.09 26.13
C GLU A 320 22.82 -18.07 25.70
N ASP A 321 22.61 -18.80 24.60
CA ASP A 321 23.58 -19.74 24.04
C ASP A 321 23.40 -19.96 22.52
N GLU A 322 24.23 -20.83 21.94
CA GLU A 322 24.18 -21.14 20.51
C GLU A 322 22.90 -21.88 20.07
N ASN A 323 22.22 -22.61 20.96
CA ASN A 323 20.96 -23.26 20.62
C ASN A 323 19.82 -22.22 20.53
N ALA A 324 19.77 -21.29 21.50
CA ALA A 324 18.82 -20.18 21.49
C ALA A 324 18.98 -19.33 20.22
N LYS A 325 20.23 -19.07 19.81
CA LYS A 325 20.59 -18.32 18.58
C LYS A 325 19.99 -18.88 17.29
N GLU A 326 19.74 -20.19 17.21
CA GLU A 326 19.15 -20.80 16.02
C GLU A 326 17.63 -20.74 15.96
N VAL A 327 16.96 -20.51 17.10
CA VAL A 327 15.50 -20.42 17.14
C VAL A 327 15.04 -19.18 16.39
N ASN A 328 14.11 -19.36 15.45
CA ASN A 328 13.51 -18.26 14.68
C ASN A 328 12.42 -17.56 15.49
N LEU A 329 12.02 -16.37 15.05
CA LEU A 329 11.02 -15.56 15.76
C LEU A 329 9.74 -15.47 14.93
N CYS A 330 8.58 -15.61 15.56
CA CYS A 330 7.29 -15.36 14.93
C CYS A 330 6.52 -14.30 15.70
N LEU A 331 6.11 -13.22 15.03
CA LEU A 331 5.36 -12.13 15.66
C LEU A 331 3.87 -12.28 15.36
N TRP A 332 3.05 -12.18 16.39
CA TRP A 332 1.60 -12.13 16.28
C TRP A 332 1.04 -11.10 17.25
N GLY A 333 -0.04 -10.40 16.88
CA GLY A 333 -0.58 -9.30 17.68
C GLY A 333 -2.08 -9.36 17.88
N GLU A 334 -2.83 -9.35 16.78
CA GLU A 334 -4.28 -9.48 16.79
C GLU A 334 -4.80 -9.94 15.42
N HIS A 335 -6.12 -10.06 15.30
CA HIS A 335 -6.74 -10.71 14.14
C HIS A 335 -7.05 -9.80 12.95
N LYS A 336 -7.06 -8.46 13.12
CA LYS A 336 -7.67 -7.54 12.13
C LYS A 336 -6.67 -6.58 11.54
N ASP A 337 -5.87 -5.96 12.39
CA ASP A 337 -4.81 -5.02 12.05
C ASP A 337 -3.49 -5.47 12.66
N SER A 338 -2.37 -5.29 11.96
CA SER A 338 -1.07 -5.40 12.62
C SER A 338 -1.01 -4.44 13.83
N ARG A 339 -0.39 -4.84 14.95
CA ARG A 339 -0.24 -3.93 16.11
C ARG A 339 0.62 -2.71 15.77
N PHE A 340 1.53 -2.83 14.81
CA PHE A 340 2.24 -1.68 14.27
C PHE A 340 1.29 -0.68 13.59
N TRP A 341 0.23 -1.18 12.94
CA TRP A 341 -0.79 -0.35 12.28
C TRP A 341 -1.81 0.20 13.29
N SER A 342 -2.38 -0.64 14.17
CA SER A 342 -3.45 -0.22 15.08
C SER A 342 -3.00 0.77 16.16
N TYR A 343 -1.73 0.71 16.57
CA TYR A 343 -1.16 1.63 17.57
C TYR A 343 -0.46 2.83 16.95
N ASN A 344 -0.37 2.88 15.62
CA ASN A 344 0.07 4.07 14.91
C ASN A 344 -0.94 5.21 15.12
N SER A 345 -0.43 6.43 15.20
CA SER A 345 -1.23 7.64 15.39
C SER A 345 -0.55 8.86 14.76
N GLY A 346 -1.33 9.90 14.50
CA GLY A 346 -0.90 11.12 13.83
C GLY A 346 -2.10 12.05 13.59
N ALA A 347 -1.84 13.34 13.38
CA ALA A 347 -2.83 14.40 13.19
C ALA A 347 -3.79 14.08 12.04
N GLY A 348 -3.29 13.50 10.96
CA GLY A 348 -4.07 13.04 9.81
C GLY A 348 -3.37 11.92 9.06
N THR A 349 -3.98 11.44 7.99
CA THR A 349 -3.51 10.27 7.24
C THR A 349 -2.06 10.39 6.75
N MET A 350 -1.64 11.58 6.31
CA MET A 350 -0.25 11.82 5.87
C MET A 350 0.77 11.59 7.00
N GLU A 351 0.57 12.22 8.17
CA GLU A 351 1.45 12.06 9.33
C GLU A 351 1.38 10.63 9.87
N GLN A 352 0.19 10.02 9.88
CA GLN A 352 0.04 8.62 10.28
C GLN A 352 0.88 7.69 9.39
N GLN A 353 0.86 7.86 8.07
CA GLN A 353 1.68 7.04 7.19
C GLN A 353 3.18 7.25 7.41
N GLU A 354 3.62 8.49 7.67
CA GLU A 354 5.02 8.77 8.03
C GLU A 354 5.40 8.13 9.38
N ASN A 355 4.55 8.26 10.38
CA ASN A 355 4.74 7.68 11.70
C ASN A 355 4.76 6.15 11.66
N TYR A 356 3.93 5.52 10.81
CA TYR A 356 3.94 4.09 10.57
C TYR A 356 5.31 3.61 10.08
N GLN A 357 5.88 4.29 9.06
CA GLN A 357 7.20 3.94 8.55
C GLN A 357 8.30 4.10 9.59
N SER A 358 8.28 5.18 10.36
CA SER A 358 9.25 5.38 11.45
C SER A 358 9.07 4.38 12.59
N PHE A 359 7.84 3.90 12.84
CA PHE A 359 7.54 2.89 13.86
C PHE A 359 8.14 1.54 13.45
N LEU A 360 7.92 1.12 12.21
CA LEU A 360 8.59 -0.07 11.66
C LEU A 360 10.12 0.07 11.72
N GLU A 361 10.68 1.24 11.37
CA GLU A 361 12.14 1.44 11.48
C GLU A 361 12.68 1.26 12.89
N ARG A 362 11.94 1.70 13.92
CA ARG A 362 12.33 1.50 15.33
C ARG A 362 12.20 0.05 15.76
N ALA A 363 11.14 -0.64 15.31
CA ALA A 363 10.95 -2.06 15.58
C ALA A 363 12.05 -2.92 14.93
N PHE A 364 12.46 -2.61 13.71
CA PHE A 364 13.36 -3.47 12.95
C PHE A 364 14.82 -3.02 12.98
N SER A 365 15.10 -1.73 12.78
CA SER A 365 16.47 -1.19 12.77
C SER A 365 16.93 -0.66 14.13
N GLY A 366 16.08 -0.73 15.16
CA GLY A 366 16.35 -0.27 16.52
C GLY A 366 15.86 1.15 16.79
N GLY A 367 15.71 1.50 18.07
CA GLY A 367 15.08 2.75 18.51
C GLY A 367 15.69 4.05 18.00
N ASN A 368 16.97 4.04 17.58
CA ASN A 368 17.63 5.17 16.92
C ASN A 368 17.50 5.16 15.39
N ARG A 369 16.71 4.25 14.81
CA ARG A 369 16.45 4.08 13.37
C ARG A 369 17.70 3.89 12.52
N ASN A 370 18.75 3.28 13.10
CA ASN A 370 19.99 2.94 12.40
C ASN A 370 20.50 1.58 12.90
N PRO A 371 20.66 0.57 12.02
CA PRO A 371 20.99 -0.80 12.42
C PRO A 371 22.41 -0.95 13.01
N LEU A 372 23.27 0.08 12.97
CA LEU A 372 24.55 0.10 13.67
C LEU A 372 24.51 0.84 15.01
N LYS A 373 23.44 1.58 15.29
CA LYS A 373 23.28 2.40 16.50
C LYS A 373 22.04 1.95 17.26
N THR A 374 21.95 0.67 17.59
CA THR A 374 20.80 0.14 18.35
C THR A 374 20.90 0.51 19.84
N PRO A 375 19.77 0.73 20.53
CA PRO A 375 19.73 0.66 21.99
C PRO A 375 20.27 -0.68 22.51
N SER A 376 20.65 -0.72 23.79
CA SER A 376 20.99 -1.99 24.45
C SER A 376 19.76 -2.88 24.58
N ILE A 377 19.97 -4.20 24.58
CA ILE A 377 18.89 -5.16 24.81
C ILE A 377 18.32 -4.93 26.22
N ASN A 378 17.00 -4.80 26.30
CA ASN A 378 16.25 -4.69 27.55
C ASN A 378 14.92 -5.40 27.39
N ASP A 379 14.54 -6.17 28.40
CA ASP A 379 13.30 -6.92 28.45
C ASP A 379 12.10 -6.04 28.82
N GLU A 380 12.35 -4.84 29.36
CA GLU A 380 11.34 -3.88 29.80
C GLU A 380 11.55 -2.48 29.21
N GLY A 381 10.46 -1.70 29.17
CA GLY A 381 10.48 -0.29 28.77
C GLY A 381 10.31 -0.06 27.27
N ASN A 382 10.01 -1.09 26.49
CA ASN A 382 9.77 -1.07 25.05
C ASN A 382 8.30 -0.77 24.75
N LYS A 383 7.92 0.52 24.82
CA LYS A 383 6.51 0.92 24.67
C LYS A 383 6.08 0.98 23.22
N MET A 384 4.96 0.34 22.90
CA MET A 384 4.39 0.26 21.54
C MET A 384 3.55 1.48 21.15
N GLU A 385 3.23 2.36 22.11
CA GLU A 385 2.47 3.59 21.90
C GLU A 385 3.33 4.81 22.30
N TRP A 386 2.97 6.00 21.81
CA TRP A 386 3.61 7.25 22.20
C TRP A 386 3.52 7.48 23.71
N GLN A 387 4.58 8.03 24.30
CA GLN A 387 4.62 8.44 25.71
C GLN A 387 4.93 9.94 25.75
N GLY A 388 3.88 10.77 25.67
CA GLY A 388 4.02 12.20 25.42
C GLY A 388 4.74 12.45 24.09
N THR A 389 5.86 13.16 24.11
CA THR A 389 6.70 13.40 22.93
C THR A 389 7.69 12.27 22.61
N THR A 390 7.74 11.23 23.45
CA THR A 390 8.63 10.08 23.24
C THR A 390 8.03 9.13 22.21
N PRO A 391 8.72 8.89 21.08
CA PRO A 391 8.21 7.99 20.05
C PRO A 391 8.17 6.51 20.51
N PRO A 392 7.17 5.70 20.07
CA PRO A 392 7.13 4.24 20.27
C PRO A 392 8.46 3.51 20.04
N LEU A 393 8.83 2.53 20.85
CA LEU A 393 10.03 1.70 20.65
C LEU A 393 11.36 2.46 20.52
N SER A 394 11.45 3.70 20.99
CA SER A 394 12.71 4.48 21.01
C SER A 394 13.81 3.83 21.87
N THR A 395 13.42 2.97 22.82
CA THR A 395 14.30 2.20 23.71
C THR A 395 14.57 0.77 23.23
N PHE A 396 13.85 0.28 22.21
CA PHE A 396 13.97 -1.10 21.76
C PHE A 396 15.24 -1.32 20.94
N ALA A 397 15.94 -2.43 21.18
CA ALA A 397 17.17 -2.78 20.47
C ALA A 397 16.92 -3.01 18.96
N GLY A 398 15.71 -3.41 18.58
CA GLY A 398 15.32 -3.66 17.20
C GLY A 398 15.73 -5.04 16.69
N PHE A 399 14.96 -5.59 15.76
CA PHE A 399 15.19 -6.93 15.22
C PHE A 399 16.55 -7.12 14.52
N ALA A 400 17.17 -6.06 14.00
CA ALA A 400 18.54 -6.08 13.45
C ALA A 400 19.61 -6.55 14.45
N THR A 401 19.28 -6.57 15.74
CA THR A 401 20.13 -7.16 16.79
C THR A 401 20.28 -8.67 16.62
N TRP A 402 19.20 -9.36 16.20
CA TRP A 402 19.11 -10.82 16.16
C TRP A 402 18.94 -11.38 14.75
N ILE A 403 18.24 -10.67 13.87
CA ILE A 403 17.89 -11.11 12.52
C ILE A 403 18.85 -10.46 11.52
N PRO A 404 19.59 -11.25 10.72
CA PRO A 404 20.45 -10.70 9.68
C PRO A 404 19.61 -10.01 8.59
N GLU A 405 20.12 -8.91 8.05
CA GLU A 405 19.45 -8.27 6.91
C GLU A 405 19.54 -9.14 5.64
N ARG A 406 18.51 -9.06 4.81
CA ARG A 406 18.36 -9.75 3.52
C ARG A 406 18.17 -8.73 2.41
N SER A 407 18.64 -9.06 1.21
CA SER A 407 18.38 -8.28 0.00
C SER A 407 18.07 -9.22 -1.16
N SER A 408 17.06 -8.88 -1.94
CA SER A 408 16.68 -9.58 -3.19
C SER A 408 17.24 -8.91 -4.45
N VAL A 409 18.05 -7.85 -4.29
CA VAL A 409 18.61 -7.05 -5.39
C VAL A 409 19.85 -7.75 -5.97
N SER A 410 19.60 -8.76 -6.79
CA SER A 410 20.63 -9.53 -7.48
C SER A 410 20.34 -9.68 -8.98
N GLY A 411 21.39 -9.96 -9.77
CA GLY A 411 21.29 -10.30 -11.18
C GLY A 411 21.92 -9.27 -12.12
N LYS A 412 21.25 -9.05 -13.24
CA LYS A 412 21.67 -8.07 -14.27
C LYS A 412 20.89 -6.77 -14.12
N LEU A 413 21.47 -5.68 -14.61
CA LEU A 413 20.73 -4.43 -14.80
C LEU A 413 19.51 -4.68 -15.74
N PRO A 414 18.43 -3.89 -15.61
CA PRO A 414 18.28 -2.76 -14.70
C PRO A 414 17.93 -3.12 -13.25
N PHE A 415 18.20 -2.16 -12.36
CA PHE A 415 17.63 -2.08 -11.02
C PHE A 415 16.96 -0.71 -10.89
N TYR A 416 15.78 -0.63 -10.30
CA TYR A 416 15.10 0.64 -10.08
C TYR A 416 14.32 0.66 -8.76
N THR A 417 14.04 1.87 -8.29
CA THR A 417 13.09 2.16 -7.23
C THR A 417 12.58 3.60 -7.41
N HIS A 418 11.27 3.79 -7.27
CA HIS A 418 10.64 5.08 -7.10
C HIS A 418 10.37 5.38 -5.62
N PHE A 419 10.77 4.47 -4.74
CA PHE A 419 10.47 4.47 -3.31
C PHE A 419 8.96 4.41 -3.02
N ASN A 420 8.24 3.73 -3.92
CA ASN A 420 6.80 3.55 -3.79
C ASN A 420 6.47 2.50 -2.73
N LEU A 421 5.68 2.89 -1.74
CA LEU A 421 5.23 2.02 -0.65
C LEU A 421 4.00 1.17 -1.02
N GLY A 422 3.33 1.44 -2.13
CA GLY A 422 2.10 0.76 -2.56
C GLY A 422 0.82 1.52 -2.27
N ASN A 423 0.89 2.82 -1.97
CA ASN A 423 -0.25 3.71 -1.78
C ASN A 423 0.09 5.19 -2.02
N GLY A 424 -0.95 6.03 -2.10
CA GLY A 424 -0.83 7.49 -2.11
C GLY A 424 -2.18 8.19 -2.00
N ASP A 425 -2.20 9.44 -1.54
CA ASP A 425 -3.39 10.32 -1.60
C ASP A 425 -3.75 10.68 -3.05
N ARG A 426 -2.79 10.51 -3.95
CA ARG A 426 -2.90 10.63 -5.39
C ARG A 426 -1.90 9.70 -6.08
N TYR A 427 -2.17 9.36 -7.34
CA TYR A 427 -1.17 8.76 -8.21
C TYR A 427 -0.46 9.84 -9.02
N ASN A 428 0.86 9.86 -8.96
CA ASN A 428 1.70 10.78 -9.72
C ASN A 428 2.39 10.07 -10.88
N TYR A 429 2.40 10.72 -12.04
CA TYR A 429 3.20 10.34 -13.20
C TYR A 429 4.16 11.47 -13.53
N ARG A 430 5.47 11.21 -13.38
CA ARG A 430 6.56 12.19 -13.52
C ARG A 430 6.33 13.48 -12.72
N GLY A 431 5.89 13.34 -11.48
CA GLY A 431 5.64 14.43 -10.54
C GLY A 431 4.24 15.02 -10.59
N LYS A 432 3.42 14.70 -11.60
CA LYS A 432 2.10 15.31 -11.79
C LYS A 432 0.99 14.35 -11.41
N LYS A 433 -0.04 14.84 -10.73
CA LYS A 433 -1.24 14.06 -10.41
C LYS A 433 -1.92 13.54 -11.68
N ALA A 434 -2.06 12.23 -11.79
CA ALA A 434 -2.75 11.56 -12.89
C ALA A 434 -4.08 10.89 -12.49
N SER A 435 -4.19 10.39 -11.26
CA SER A 435 -5.44 9.86 -10.67
C SER A 435 -5.51 10.13 -9.16
N GLY A 436 -6.63 9.79 -8.53
CA GLY A 436 -6.88 10.06 -7.11
C GLY A 436 -6.19 9.10 -6.15
N ALA A 437 -6.68 9.07 -4.90
CA ALA A 437 -6.13 8.23 -3.84
C ALA A 437 -6.21 6.75 -4.20
N TRP A 438 -5.17 6.00 -3.86
CA TRP A 438 -5.03 4.61 -4.28
C TRP A 438 -4.21 3.78 -3.28
N TYR A 439 -4.42 2.48 -3.34
CA TYR A 439 -3.67 1.44 -2.63
C TYR A 439 -3.55 0.21 -3.53
N ASN A 440 -2.33 -0.28 -3.72
CA ASN A 440 -2.02 -1.53 -4.39
C ASN A 440 -0.57 -1.98 -4.07
N MET A 441 -0.42 -3.02 -3.25
CA MET A 441 0.90 -3.55 -2.88
C MET A 441 1.69 -4.15 -4.05
N SER A 442 1.04 -4.51 -5.16
CA SER A 442 1.75 -4.97 -6.36
C SER A 442 2.64 -3.87 -6.96
N VAL A 443 2.37 -2.61 -6.62
CA VAL A 443 3.13 -1.43 -7.05
C VAL A 443 4.27 -1.11 -6.11
N GLN A 444 4.33 -1.74 -4.92
CA GLN A 444 5.44 -1.52 -4.01
C GLN A 444 6.76 -1.90 -4.69
N ASP A 445 7.72 -0.99 -4.62
CA ASP A 445 9.07 -1.25 -5.11
C ASP A 445 9.81 -2.20 -4.16
N ILE A 446 10.98 -2.68 -4.58
CA ILE A 446 11.87 -3.37 -3.63
C ILE A 446 12.25 -2.36 -2.54
N ALA A 447 11.98 -2.70 -1.28
CA ALA A 447 12.26 -1.81 -0.16
C ALA A 447 13.78 -1.72 0.10
N PRO A 448 14.31 -0.58 0.60
CA PRO A 448 15.71 -0.46 0.96
C PRO A 448 16.17 -1.57 1.92
N THR A 449 17.34 -2.16 1.65
CA THR A 449 17.98 -3.13 2.56
C THR A 449 18.27 -2.52 3.93
N TYR A 450 18.58 -1.22 3.98
CA TYR A 450 18.90 -0.53 5.23
C TYR A 450 17.99 0.68 5.44
N ARG A 451 17.39 0.78 6.63
CA ARG A 451 16.48 1.85 7.02
C ARG A 451 16.75 2.37 8.45
N TRP A 452 17.63 3.34 8.66
CA TRP A 452 18.53 3.95 7.68
C TRP A 452 19.99 3.79 8.11
N LEU A 453 20.82 3.27 7.20
CA LEU A 453 22.26 3.17 7.43
C LEU A 453 22.93 4.47 6.98
N THR A 454 23.00 5.42 7.89
CA THR A 454 23.68 6.71 7.70
C THR A 454 25.07 6.68 8.31
N LEU A 455 26.08 6.94 7.49
CA LEU A 455 27.50 6.85 7.85
C LEU A 455 28.19 8.19 7.60
N GLU A 456 29.30 8.44 8.32
CA GLU A 456 30.25 9.44 7.86
C GLU A 456 30.75 9.07 6.44
N ALA A 457 31.01 10.07 5.60
CA ALA A 457 31.37 9.81 4.21
C ALA A 457 32.62 8.92 4.06
N GLY A 458 32.54 7.93 3.17
CA GLY A 458 33.65 7.04 2.79
C GLY A 458 33.93 5.89 3.78
N GLN A 459 33.07 5.67 4.77
CA GLN A 459 33.19 4.50 5.64
C GLN A 459 32.88 3.20 4.88
N PRO A 460 33.54 2.07 5.22
CA PRO A 460 33.15 0.76 4.70
C PRO A 460 31.84 0.31 5.37
N VAL A 461 31.01 -0.49 4.67
CA VAL A 461 29.76 -1.04 5.22
C VAL A 461 30.08 -2.21 6.17
N THR A 462 30.38 -1.89 7.42
CA THR A 462 30.79 -2.86 8.45
C THR A 462 30.23 -2.49 9.82
N LYS A 463 30.20 -3.44 10.76
CA LYS A 463 29.74 -3.22 12.14
C LYS A 463 30.46 -2.09 12.88
N THR A 464 31.70 -1.78 12.49
CA THR A 464 32.54 -0.76 13.14
C THR A 464 32.54 0.59 12.41
N ALA A 465 31.71 0.74 11.37
CA ALA A 465 31.59 1.99 10.63
C ALA A 465 31.07 3.11 11.55
N ARG A 466 31.59 4.33 11.36
CA ARG A 466 31.13 5.50 12.10
C ARG A 466 29.83 6.03 11.52
N THR A 467 28.78 6.09 12.32
CA THR A 467 27.46 6.57 11.92
C THR A 467 27.39 8.09 11.86
N SER A 468 26.52 8.65 11.01
CA SER A 468 26.22 10.08 10.96
C SER A 468 24.76 10.35 11.31
N ASP A 469 24.51 11.42 12.06
CA ASP A 469 23.19 11.99 12.35
C ASP A 469 22.96 13.33 11.63
N ALA A 470 23.88 13.73 10.74
CA ALA A 470 23.78 15.00 10.07
C ALA A 470 22.64 15.06 9.05
N ILE A 471 22.26 13.92 8.46
CA ILE A 471 21.13 13.81 7.53
C ILE A 471 20.14 12.75 8.03
N THR A 472 18.90 13.17 8.22
CA THR A 472 17.74 12.30 8.45
C THR A 472 17.16 11.86 7.13
N VAL A 473 16.74 10.60 7.06
CA VAL A 473 16.09 9.99 5.91
C VAL A 473 14.70 9.52 6.34
N GLN A 474 13.71 9.69 5.47
CA GLN A 474 12.35 9.21 5.68
C GLN A 474 11.66 8.99 4.34
N PHE A 475 10.68 8.08 4.31
CA PHE A 475 9.67 8.10 3.25
C PHE A 475 8.77 9.32 3.41
N SER A 476 8.23 9.81 2.29
CA SER A 476 7.27 10.90 2.29
C SER A 476 6.18 10.66 1.25
N HIS A 477 4.94 10.99 1.61
CA HIS A 477 3.78 11.08 0.70
C HIS A 477 3.44 12.55 0.38
N GLN A 478 4.26 13.51 0.83
CA GLN A 478 4.02 14.94 0.59
C GLN A 478 4.26 15.35 -0.88
N ASP A 479 4.95 14.50 -1.63
CA ASP A 479 5.10 14.54 -3.08
C ASP A 479 5.65 13.18 -3.56
N ALA A 480 5.57 12.89 -4.86
CA ALA A 480 6.21 11.74 -5.47
C ALA A 480 6.47 11.97 -6.96
N PHE A 481 7.58 11.44 -7.46
CA PHE A 481 7.85 11.44 -8.91
C PHE A 481 6.99 10.41 -9.64
N MET A 482 6.86 9.20 -9.10
CA MET A 482 6.04 8.13 -9.66
C MET A 482 5.24 7.46 -8.55
N GLY A 483 3.95 7.24 -8.77
CA GLY A 483 3.05 6.67 -7.76
C GLY A 483 2.78 7.64 -6.62
N GLY A 484 3.00 7.21 -5.37
CA GLY A 484 2.49 7.93 -4.19
C GLY A 484 3.52 8.36 -3.16
N SER A 485 4.75 7.84 -3.21
CA SER A 485 5.79 8.12 -2.21
C SER A 485 7.16 8.38 -2.85
N CYS A 486 8.03 9.04 -2.08
CA CYS A 486 9.45 9.25 -2.40
C CYS A 486 10.30 9.21 -1.11
N LEU A 487 11.62 9.36 -1.23
CA LEU A 487 12.47 9.68 -0.08
C LEU A 487 12.58 11.18 0.15
N GLN A 488 12.69 11.57 1.42
CA GLN A 488 13.04 12.91 1.83
C GLN A 488 14.32 12.89 2.68
N LEU A 489 15.27 13.74 2.31
CA LEU A 489 16.57 13.90 2.97
C LEU A 489 16.63 15.27 3.64
N LYS A 490 16.80 15.33 4.97
CA LYS A 490 16.84 16.59 5.75
C LYS A 490 18.05 16.70 6.65
N GLY A 491 18.62 17.88 6.80
CA GLY A 491 19.59 18.16 7.87
C GLY A 491 20.76 19.03 7.43
N ASN A 492 21.95 18.71 7.91
CA ASN A 492 23.15 19.51 7.73
C ASN A 492 24.09 18.96 6.64
N ALA A 493 23.96 19.50 5.44
CA ALA A 493 24.77 19.11 4.28
C ALA A 493 26.22 19.65 4.31
N SER A 494 26.61 20.45 5.31
CA SER A 494 28.03 20.82 5.51
C SER A 494 28.86 19.66 6.06
N LYS A 495 28.21 18.65 6.66
CA LYS A 495 28.82 17.40 7.12
C LYS A 495 28.54 16.30 6.11
N ALA A 496 29.57 15.86 5.39
CA ALA A 496 29.43 14.83 4.37
C ALA A 496 28.89 13.52 4.98
N THR A 497 27.76 13.03 4.45
CA THR A 497 27.04 11.86 4.96
C THR A 497 26.73 10.88 3.82
N ASP A 498 27.07 9.61 4.03
CA ASP A 498 26.69 8.51 3.15
C ASP A 498 25.40 7.87 3.67
N ILE A 499 24.47 7.62 2.75
CA ILE A 499 23.17 7.01 2.99
C ILE A 499 23.15 5.73 2.18
N ILE A 500 23.46 4.61 2.83
CA ILE A 500 23.50 3.31 2.16
C ILE A 500 22.08 2.74 2.14
N LEU A 501 21.55 2.48 0.95
CA LEU A 501 20.15 2.08 0.76
C LEU A 501 20.01 0.58 0.48
N TYR A 502 20.78 0.07 -0.48
CA TYR A 502 20.67 -1.31 -0.94
C TYR A 502 22.01 -2.04 -0.87
N LYS A 503 21.98 -3.27 -0.34
CA LYS A 503 23.01 -4.28 -0.59
C LYS A 503 22.63 -5.03 -1.87
N THR A 504 23.58 -5.25 -2.76
CA THR A 504 23.29 -5.76 -4.10
C THR A 504 24.28 -6.83 -4.56
N ASP A 505 23.87 -7.61 -5.56
CA ASP A 505 24.75 -8.41 -6.41
C ASP A 505 24.39 -8.17 -7.87
N LEU A 506 24.68 -6.97 -8.35
CA LEU A 506 24.31 -6.52 -9.69
C LEU A 506 25.53 -6.43 -10.60
N THR A 507 25.35 -6.82 -11.86
CA THR A 507 26.34 -6.61 -12.92
C THR A 507 25.66 -6.05 -14.19
N PRO A 508 26.34 -5.22 -15.00
CA PRO A 508 25.79 -4.80 -16.28
C PRO A 508 25.61 -5.95 -17.29
N ASN A 509 24.67 -5.81 -18.21
CA ASN A 509 24.57 -6.66 -19.40
C ASN A 509 25.58 -6.24 -20.47
N ASP A 510 25.81 -4.92 -20.60
CA ASP A 510 26.77 -4.30 -21.51
C ASP A 510 27.44 -3.06 -20.88
N ALA A 511 28.31 -2.40 -21.63
CA ALA A 511 29.07 -1.24 -21.14
C ALA A 511 28.32 0.11 -21.27
N ALA A 512 27.12 0.14 -21.87
CA ALA A 512 26.33 1.36 -22.08
C ALA A 512 25.54 1.74 -20.81
N THR A 513 26.20 1.71 -19.66
CA THR A 513 25.59 1.87 -18.34
C THR A 513 25.31 3.33 -17.98
N TYR A 514 24.15 3.58 -17.39
CA TYR A 514 23.72 4.90 -16.92
C TYR A 514 22.81 4.77 -15.71
N ALA A 515 22.63 5.89 -14.98
CA ALA A 515 21.60 6.04 -13.98
C ALA A 515 20.56 7.08 -14.41
N LEU A 516 19.30 6.91 -13.98
CA LEU A 516 18.29 7.96 -13.91
C LEU A 516 18.02 8.26 -12.44
N ILE A 517 18.04 9.54 -12.08
CA ILE A 517 17.79 10.01 -10.72
C ILE A 517 16.83 11.19 -10.77
N ALA A 518 15.64 11.03 -10.19
CA ALA A 518 14.65 12.11 -10.09
C ALA A 518 14.74 12.79 -8.72
N VAL A 519 14.93 14.10 -8.70
CA VAL A 519 15.00 14.89 -7.45
C VAL A 519 14.13 16.14 -7.53
N LYS A 520 13.76 16.67 -6.36
CA LYS A 520 13.02 17.94 -6.22
C LYS A 520 13.39 18.60 -4.90
N GLY A 521 13.65 19.92 -4.92
CA GLY A 521 13.80 20.69 -3.69
C GLY A 521 12.54 20.58 -2.83
N ALA A 522 12.67 20.11 -1.59
CA ALA A 522 11.52 19.90 -0.71
C ALA A 522 11.18 21.16 0.11
N GLY A 523 9.93 21.23 0.60
CA GLY A 523 9.39 22.37 1.34
C GLY A 523 9.05 23.57 0.46
N GLU A 524 8.66 24.68 1.09
CA GLU A 524 8.41 25.93 0.36
C GLU A 524 9.73 26.54 -0.11
N ARG A 525 9.90 26.66 -1.43
CA ARG A 525 11.14 27.14 -2.08
C ARG A 525 10.82 28.26 -3.05
N ALA A 526 11.74 29.21 -3.21
CA ALA A 526 11.69 30.18 -4.30
C ALA A 526 11.98 29.50 -5.65
N GLU A 527 11.60 30.12 -6.78
CA GLU A 527 11.83 29.56 -8.14
C GLU A 527 13.30 29.54 -8.60
N ALA A 528 14.23 29.84 -7.69
CA ALA A 528 15.66 29.79 -7.98
C ALA A 528 16.13 28.34 -8.22
N SER A 529 17.30 28.20 -8.84
CA SER A 529 17.97 26.90 -8.90
C SER A 529 18.25 26.38 -7.49
N VAL A 530 18.00 25.10 -7.28
CA VAL A 530 18.25 24.41 -6.02
C VAL A 530 19.50 23.55 -6.21
N ALA A 531 20.57 23.94 -5.53
CA ALA A 531 21.80 23.15 -5.51
C ALA A 531 21.51 21.75 -4.96
N SER A 532 21.85 20.71 -5.73
CA SER A 532 21.49 19.34 -5.36
C SER A 532 22.22 18.91 -4.08
N ASN A 533 23.51 19.29 -3.97
CA ASN A 533 24.46 18.84 -2.95
C ASN A 533 24.42 17.31 -2.73
N LEU A 534 24.04 16.58 -3.78
CA LEU A 534 23.70 15.16 -3.75
C LEU A 534 24.51 14.42 -4.82
N SER A 535 24.91 13.20 -4.51
CA SER A 535 25.56 12.30 -5.45
C SER A 535 25.02 10.89 -5.29
N LEU A 536 24.92 10.16 -6.40
CA LEU A 536 24.78 8.71 -6.39
C LEU A 536 26.14 8.11 -6.00
N ILE A 537 26.16 7.16 -5.07
CA ILE A 537 27.36 6.38 -4.74
C ILE A 537 27.11 4.89 -5.00
N LEU A 538 28.08 4.24 -5.65
CA LEU A 538 28.07 2.81 -5.95
C LEU A 538 29.36 2.19 -5.42
N GLU A 539 29.27 1.10 -4.66
CA GLU A 539 30.47 0.29 -4.37
C GLU A 539 30.66 -0.70 -5.52
N VAL A 540 31.69 -0.47 -6.34
CA VAL A 540 32.01 -1.28 -7.51
C VAL A 540 33.32 -2.01 -7.29
N ASN A 541 33.28 -3.35 -7.32
CA ASN A 541 34.44 -4.21 -7.07
C ASN A 541 35.18 -3.84 -5.75
N GLY A 542 34.43 -3.47 -4.70
CA GLY A 542 34.96 -3.07 -3.40
C GLY A 542 35.50 -1.63 -3.32
N THR A 543 35.28 -0.80 -4.35
CA THR A 543 35.66 0.62 -4.36
C THR A 543 34.45 1.53 -4.58
N TRP A 544 34.30 2.56 -3.75
CA TRP A 544 33.25 3.56 -3.92
C TRP A 544 33.50 4.44 -5.16
N LYS A 545 32.54 4.47 -6.07
CA LYS A 545 32.41 5.45 -7.16
C LYS A 545 31.33 6.46 -6.80
N GLU A 546 31.59 7.75 -7.03
CA GLU A 546 30.67 8.84 -6.73
C GLU A 546 30.31 9.57 -8.03
N TYR A 547 29.01 9.80 -8.24
CA TYR A 547 28.47 10.48 -9.41
C TYR A 547 27.61 11.66 -8.98
N ALA A 548 28.04 12.88 -9.31
CA ALA A 548 27.32 14.10 -8.96
C ALA A 548 25.95 14.16 -9.64
N ILE A 549 24.91 14.48 -8.88
CA ILE A 549 23.57 14.76 -9.40
C ILE A 549 23.50 16.26 -9.71
N PRO A 550 23.10 16.68 -10.92
CA PRO A 550 23.01 18.10 -11.27
C PRO A 550 22.02 18.88 -10.39
N ASP A 551 22.19 20.20 -10.35
CA ASP A 551 21.27 21.12 -9.68
C ASP A 551 19.92 21.16 -10.39
N ASN A 552 18.84 21.26 -9.61
CA ASN A 552 17.50 21.44 -10.14
C ASN A 552 17.22 22.88 -10.51
N LYS A 553 16.37 23.09 -11.52
CA LYS A 553 15.87 24.40 -11.92
C LYS A 553 14.42 24.56 -11.47
N GLY A 554 14.20 25.51 -10.57
CA GLY A 554 12.85 25.87 -10.13
C GLY A 554 12.24 24.84 -9.18
N LYS A 555 10.91 24.68 -9.28
CA LYS A 555 10.08 23.97 -8.29
C LYS A 555 9.59 22.59 -8.74
N ALA A 556 9.87 22.16 -9.96
CA ALA A 556 9.37 20.89 -10.50
C ALA A 556 10.33 19.73 -10.20
N TRP A 557 9.85 18.51 -10.37
CA TRP A 557 10.72 17.33 -10.42
C TRP A 557 11.63 17.40 -11.65
N GLU A 558 12.90 17.03 -11.48
CA GLU A 558 13.84 16.85 -12.59
C GLU A 558 14.48 15.47 -12.51
N GLU A 559 14.44 14.76 -13.63
CA GLU A 559 15.05 13.45 -13.85
C GLU A 559 16.39 13.65 -14.56
N HIS A 560 17.47 13.22 -13.92
CA HIS A 560 18.84 13.40 -14.39
C HIS A 560 19.40 12.09 -14.90
N ARG A 561 19.95 12.09 -16.13
CA ARG A 561 20.65 10.94 -16.71
C ARG A 561 22.15 11.06 -16.51
N ILE A 562 22.76 10.09 -15.83
CA ILE A 562 24.18 10.12 -15.44
C ILE A 562 24.91 8.91 -16.01
N PRO A 563 25.97 9.08 -16.82
CA PRO A 563 26.75 7.94 -17.32
C PRO A 563 27.57 7.29 -16.19
N LEU A 564 27.56 5.94 -16.12
CA LEU A 564 28.23 5.20 -15.05
C LEU A 564 29.59 4.60 -15.47
N HIS A 565 29.81 4.41 -16.78
CA HIS A 565 31.06 3.85 -17.33
C HIS A 565 31.49 2.53 -16.65
N LEU A 566 30.55 1.60 -16.42
CA LEU A 566 30.81 0.28 -15.86
C LEU A 566 30.95 -0.76 -16.98
N ASN A 567 31.77 -1.78 -16.74
CA ASN A 567 31.93 -2.92 -17.63
C ASN A 567 31.06 -4.11 -17.19
N THR A 568 30.87 -5.09 -18.07
CA THR A 568 30.04 -6.28 -17.78
C THR A 568 30.57 -7.17 -16.65
N SER A 569 31.86 -7.06 -16.33
CA SER A 569 32.50 -7.74 -15.20
C SER A 569 32.43 -6.96 -13.88
N ASP A 570 32.01 -5.68 -13.92
CA ASP A 570 31.94 -4.85 -12.72
C ASP A 570 30.76 -5.28 -11.86
N LYS A 571 31.04 -5.61 -10.59
CA LYS A 571 30.03 -5.98 -9.59
C LYS A 571 29.72 -4.78 -8.71
N ILE A 572 28.45 -4.40 -8.68
CA ILE A 572 27.90 -3.40 -7.77
C ILE A 572 27.43 -4.13 -6.51
N SER A 573 28.08 -3.85 -5.38
CA SER A 573 27.78 -4.47 -4.08
C SER A 573 26.85 -3.61 -3.21
N TYR A 574 26.87 -2.29 -3.40
CA TYR A 574 26.01 -1.36 -2.68
C TYR A 574 25.58 -0.19 -3.56
N VAL A 575 24.35 0.28 -3.32
CA VAL A 575 23.79 1.49 -3.91
C VAL A 575 23.38 2.44 -2.77
N GLY A 576 23.79 3.70 -2.88
CA GLY A 576 23.47 4.72 -1.88
C GLY A 576 23.53 6.14 -2.44
N LEU A 577 23.33 7.10 -1.54
CA LEU A 577 23.43 8.53 -1.83
C LEU A 577 24.47 9.18 -0.91
N ARG A 578 25.12 10.24 -1.38
CA ARG A 578 25.99 11.09 -0.57
C ARG A 578 25.50 12.52 -0.58
N VAL A 579 25.29 13.09 0.60
CA VAL A 579 25.00 14.52 0.78
C VAL A 579 26.29 15.21 1.25
N LYS A 580 26.76 16.24 0.52
CA LYS A 580 27.95 17.02 0.90
C LYS A 580 27.98 18.40 0.24
N GLY A 581 28.77 19.31 0.81
CA GLY A 581 29.09 20.60 0.17
C GLY A 581 28.01 21.67 0.29
N GLY A 582 26.90 21.36 0.98
CA GLY A 582 25.81 22.30 1.25
C GLY A 582 25.93 22.97 2.62
N THR A 583 24.80 23.51 3.09
CA THR A 583 24.67 24.16 4.40
C THR A 583 23.78 23.34 5.33
N ASP A 584 23.62 23.83 6.56
CA ASP A 584 22.49 23.43 7.39
C ASP A 584 21.14 23.78 6.73
N GLY A 585 20.08 23.04 7.06
CA GLY A 585 18.76 23.20 6.46
C GLY A 585 18.60 22.56 5.06
N TYR A 586 19.42 21.58 4.73
CA TYR A 586 19.23 20.73 3.55
C TYR A 586 17.85 20.06 3.61
N ASN A 587 17.12 20.05 2.49
CA ASN A 587 15.82 19.38 2.38
C ASN A 587 15.53 19.08 0.90
N MET A 588 15.61 17.81 0.51
CA MET A 588 15.51 17.33 -0.87
C MET A 588 14.65 16.07 -0.94
N TYR A 589 13.77 15.98 -1.95
CA TYR A 589 13.09 14.75 -2.32
C TYR A 589 13.89 13.98 -3.37
N VAL A 590 13.91 12.65 -3.26
CA VAL A 590 14.46 11.72 -4.25
C VAL A 590 13.35 10.74 -4.63
N GLY A 591 12.87 10.83 -5.86
CA GLY A 591 11.71 10.10 -6.38
C GLY A 591 12.07 8.98 -7.34
N GLU A 592 13.35 8.83 -7.70
CA GLU A 592 13.82 7.72 -8.51
C GLU A 592 15.31 7.45 -8.26
N ILE A 593 15.67 6.17 -8.18
CA ILE A 593 17.00 5.67 -8.53
C ILE A 593 16.82 4.51 -9.50
N GLN A 594 17.28 4.68 -10.73
CA GLN A 594 17.34 3.61 -11.73
C GLN A 594 18.78 3.44 -12.21
N LEU A 595 19.32 2.23 -12.15
CA LEU A 595 20.57 1.82 -12.79
C LEU A 595 20.21 0.96 -14.00
N ASN A 596 20.65 1.33 -15.20
CA ASN A 596 20.27 0.66 -16.44
C ASN A 596 21.46 0.63 -17.42
N ASP A 597 21.30 -0.08 -18.53
CA ASP A 597 22.30 -0.25 -19.58
C ASP A 597 21.65 -0.28 -20.98
N GLY A 598 22.45 -0.61 -22.00
CA GLY A 598 22.01 -0.62 -23.40
C GLY A 598 21.15 -1.83 -23.78
N ASN A 599 21.01 -2.83 -22.90
CA ASN A 599 20.35 -4.08 -23.23
C ASN A 599 18.85 -3.87 -23.42
N LYS A 600 18.30 -4.48 -24.48
CA LYS A 600 16.88 -4.40 -24.82
C LYS A 600 16.25 -5.79 -24.80
N GLN A 601 15.02 -5.86 -24.32
CA GLN A 601 14.20 -7.08 -24.25
C GLN A 601 12.79 -6.76 -24.70
N THR A 602 12.13 -7.67 -25.40
CA THR A 602 10.76 -7.47 -25.86
C THR A 602 9.78 -8.20 -24.93
N PRO A 603 8.79 -7.51 -24.36
CA PRO A 603 7.77 -8.15 -23.53
C PRO A 603 6.78 -8.92 -24.40
N LYS A 604 6.15 -9.95 -23.83
CA LYS A 604 5.02 -10.61 -24.50
C LYS A 604 3.83 -9.66 -24.59
N PRO A 605 3.03 -9.75 -25.67
CA PRO A 605 1.88 -8.86 -25.86
C PRO A 605 0.76 -9.18 -24.86
N VAL A 606 0.02 -8.12 -24.52
CA VAL A 606 -1.25 -8.18 -23.79
C VAL A 606 -2.42 -8.26 -24.75
N GLY A 607 -3.53 -8.84 -24.31
CA GLY A 607 -4.75 -9.00 -25.11
C GLY A 607 -6.01 -9.06 -24.25
N ASN A 608 -7.17 -9.08 -24.88
CA ASN A 608 -8.47 -9.28 -24.21
C ASN A 608 -8.71 -8.37 -23.00
N LEU A 609 -8.38 -7.08 -23.12
CA LEU A 609 -8.62 -6.10 -22.07
C LEU A 609 -10.13 -5.99 -21.76
N GLU A 610 -10.47 -6.26 -20.50
CA GLU A 610 -11.77 -5.99 -19.91
C GLU A 610 -11.66 -4.80 -18.97
N VAL A 611 -12.64 -3.91 -19.06
CA VAL A 611 -12.73 -2.70 -18.23
C VAL A 611 -14.16 -2.64 -17.71
N VAL A 612 -14.30 -2.74 -16.40
CA VAL A 612 -15.57 -2.68 -15.68
C VAL A 612 -15.58 -1.40 -14.86
N LYS A 613 -16.62 -0.59 -15.05
CA LYS A 613 -16.87 0.60 -14.24
C LYS A 613 -17.55 0.19 -12.94
N THR A 614 -16.94 0.48 -11.80
CA THR A 614 -17.45 0.12 -10.46
C THR A 614 -18.05 1.31 -9.71
N GLY A 615 -17.67 2.53 -10.09
CA GLY A 615 -18.15 3.79 -9.53
C GLY A 615 -17.99 4.93 -10.54
N GLU A 616 -18.89 5.92 -10.50
CA GLU A 616 -18.81 7.10 -11.37
C GLU A 616 -19.54 8.29 -10.76
N THR A 617 -18.90 9.45 -10.80
CA THR A 617 -19.47 10.76 -10.50
C THR A 617 -19.28 11.68 -11.72
N PRO A 618 -19.86 12.89 -11.76
CA PRO A 618 -19.60 13.84 -12.84
C PRO A 618 -18.09 14.15 -13.05
N SER A 619 -17.28 14.03 -11.99
CA SER A 619 -15.87 14.42 -11.98
C SER A 619 -14.88 13.24 -11.90
N SER A 620 -15.33 12.01 -11.61
CA SER A 620 -14.45 10.86 -11.41
C SER A 620 -15.04 9.52 -11.85
N MET A 621 -14.17 8.54 -12.11
CA MET A 621 -14.55 7.16 -12.44
C MET A 621 -13.63 6.15 -11.76
N ASP A 622 -14.23 5.08 -11.23
CA ASP A 622 -13.53 3.93 -10.68
C ASP A 622 -13.61 2.74 -11.64
N LEU A 623 -12.47 2.08 -11.85
CA LEU A 623 -12.31 1.06 -12.88
C LEU A 623 -11.71 -0.22 -12.28
N LYS A 624 -12.28 -1.36 -12.63
CA LYS A 624 -11.71 -2.70 -12.41
C LYS A 624 -11.35 -3.31 -13.76
N LEU A 625 -10.10 -3.70 -13.92
CA LEU A 625 -9.54 -4.17 -15.19
C LEU A 625 -8.92 -5.57 -15.05
N ASN A 626 -8.97 -6.34 -16.13
CA ASN A 626 -8.19 -7.57 -16.31
C ASN A 626 -7.84 -7.76 -17.79
N TRP A 627 -6.77 -8.50 -18.07
CA TRP A 627 -6.29 -8.79 -19.44
C TRP A 627 -5.58 -10.14 -19.48
N ASP A 628 -5.28 -10.60 -20.69
CA ASP A 628 -4.48 -11.79 -20.94
C ASP A 628 -3.05 -11.42 -21.32
N VAL A 629 -2.09 -12.27 -20.93
CA VAL A 629 -0.72 -12.23 -21.42
C VAL A 629 -0.46 -13.45 -22.28
N THR A 630 0.15 -13.26 -23.45
CA THR A 630 0.47 -14.38 -24.36
C THR A 630 1.72 -15.13 -23.90
N VAL A 631 1.56 -15.95 -22.86
CA VAL A 631 2.61 -16.76 -22.24
C VAL A 631 2.07 -18.14 -21.86
N THR A 632 2.90 -19.18 -21.98
CA THR A 632 2.52 -20.54 -21.60
C THR A 632 2.66 -20.70 -20.09
N PRO A 633 1.62 -21.14 -19.37
CA PRO A 633 1.72 -21.42 -17.95
C PRO A 633 2.64 -22.60 -17.66
N ASP A 634 3.12 -22.69 -16.42
CA ASP A 634 3.88 -23.82 -15.94
C ASP A 634 3.03 -25.09 -15.78
N ASN A 635 3.64 -26.17 -15.29
CA ASN A 635 2.97 -27.45 -15.09
C ASN A 635 1.81 -27.41 -14.06
N PHE A 636 1.63 -26.30 -13.34
CA PHE A 636 0.62 -26.11 -12.30
C PHE A 636 -0.37 -24.99 -12.65
N GLY A 637 -0.27 -24.42 -13.85
CA GLY A 637 -1.27 -23.49 -14.39
C GLY A 637 -0.99 -22.02 -14.12
N LEU A 638 0.18 -21.69 -13.56
CA LEU A 638 0.58 -20.31 -13.32
C LEU A 638 1.66 -19.90 -14.33
N ALA A 639 1.50 -18.75 -14.93
CA ALA A 639 2.53 -18.10 -15.73
C ALA A 639 3.14 -16.95 -14.96
N TYR A 640 4.43 -16.67 -15.14
CA TYR A 640 5.11 -15.59 -14.44
C TYR A 640 5.48 -14.45 -15.38
N ASN A 641 5.55 -13.24 -14.84
CA ASN A 641 5.94 -12.05 -15.60
C ASN A 641 7.37 -12.17 -16.17
N ASP A 642 8.28 -12.83 -15.44
CA ASP A 642 9.66 -13.02 -15.87
C ASP A 642 9.79 -13.89 -17.12
N ASP A 643 8.98 -14.96 -17.23
CA ASP A 643 8.86 -15.82 -18.42
C ASP A 643 8.28 -15.06 -19.62
N ALA A 644 7.51 -13.99 -19.37
CA ALA A 644 6.95 -13.11 -20.38
C ALA A 644 7.85 -11.90 -20.72
N ASN A 645 9.04 -11.78 -20.13
CA ASN A 645 9.89 -10.58 -20.19
C ASN A 645 9.16 -9.30 -19.78
N ILE A 646 8.23 -9.39 -18.83
CA ILE A 646 7.45 -8.26 -18.30
C ILE A 646 7.99 -7.91 -16.92
N ASP A 647 8.17 -6.62 -16.68
CA ASP A 647 8.43 -6.07 -15.35
C ASP A 647 7.10 -5.73 -14.66
N HIS A 648 6.30 -4.89 -15.32
CA HIS A 648 4.99 -4.44 -14.86
C HIS A 648 4.10 -4.04 -16.05
N PHE A 649 2.86 -3.65 -15.73
CA PHE A 649 1.90 -3.09 -16.67
C PHE A 649 1.61 -1.64 -16.31
N GLU A 650 1.49 -0.79 -17.32
CA GLU A 650 1.04 0.59 -17.20
C GLU A 650 -0.40 0.70 -17.71
N ILE A 651 -1.23 1.43 -16.96
CA ILE A 651 -2.63 1.69 -17.33
C ILE A 651 -2.71 3.09 -17.90
N LEU A 652 -3.23 3.17 -19.12
CA LEU A 652 -3.23 4.38 -19.93
C LEU A 652 -4.64 4.96 -20.05
N PHE A 653 -4.71 6.26 -20.22
CA PHE A 653 -5.93 7.01 -20.45
C PHE A 653 -5.76 7.98 -21.62
N LYS A 654 -6.82 8.15 -22.42
CA LYS A 654 -6.97 9.27 -23.37
C LYS A 654 -8.44 9.66 -23.55
N ASP A 655 -8.69 10.91 -23.93
CA ASP A 655 -10.02 11.39 -24.34
C ASP A 655 -10.15 11.38 -25.88
N GLY A 656 -11.02 10.54 -26.40
CA GLY A 656 -11.14 10.27 -27.84
C GLY A 656 -10.02 9.38 -28.39
N GLU A 657 -10.21 8.86 -29.61
CA GLU A 657 -9.26 7.94 -30.25
C GLU A 657 -7.86 8.54 -30.43
N ASN A 658 -7.79 9.87 -30.64
CA ASN A 658 -6.57 10.64 -30.90
C ASN A 658 -6.19 11.56 -29.73
N GLY A 659 -6.74 11.33 -28.54
CA GLY A 659 -6.43 12.10 -27.34
C GLY A 659 -4.98 11.92 -26.89
N LYS A 660 -4.48 12.88 -26.11
CA LYS A 660 -3.20 12.78 -25.40
C LYS A 660 -3.24 11.57 -24.48
N VAL A 661 -2.18 10.76 -24.49
CA VAL A 661 -2.09 9.57 -23.65
C VAL A 661 -1.42 9.94 -22.34
N LYS A 662 -1.94 9.45 -21.22
CA LYS A 662 -1.30 9.57 -19.91
C LYS A 662 -1.39 8.26 -19.15
N GLU A 663 -0.37 7.96 -18.36
CA GLU A 663 -0.43 6.87 -17.40
C GLU A 663 -1.26 7.31 -16.19
N ILE A 664 -2.17 6.46 -15.73
CA ILE A 664 -3.07 6.71 -14.59
C ILE A 664 -2.91 5.72 -13.44
N ALA A 665 -2.21 4.60 -13.68
CA ALA A 665 -1.84 3.60 -12.68
C ALA A 665 -0.79 2.62 -13.27
N ARG A 666 -0.20 1.79 -12.42
CA ARG A 666 0.62 0.64 -12.81
C ARG A 666 0.37 -0.55 -11.88
N THR A 667 0.78 -1.76 -12.27
CA THR A 667 0.64 -2.98 -11.45
C THR A 667 1.56 -4.10 -11.96
N THR A 668 1.96 -5.05 -11.11
CA THR A 668 2.57 -6.31 -11.56
C THR A 668 1.56 -7.45 -11.76
N GLN A 669 0.31 -7.26 -11.34
CA GLN A 669 -0.76 -8.24 -11.53
C GLN A 669 -1.39 -8.14 -12.92
N TRP A 670 -2.10 -9.19 -13.34
CA TRP A 670 -2.86 -9.24 -14.61
C TRP A 670 -4.28 -8.68 -14.49
N ALA A 671 -4.56 -8.05 -13.36
CA ALA A 671 -5.73 -7.25 -13.07
C ALA A 671 -5.33 -6.05 -12.21
N THR A 672 -6.14 -4.99 -12.23
CA THR A 672 -5.96 -3.85 -11.33
C THR A 672 -7.25 -3.10 -11.07
N PHE A 673 -7.29 -2.41 -9.94
CA PHE A 673 -8.31 -1.42 -9.63
C PHE A 673 -7.69 -0.03 -9.78
N VAL A 674 -8.34 0.86 -10.52
CA VAL A 674 -7.91 2.26 -10.70
C VAL A 674 -9.02 3.18 -10.19
N PRO A 675 -8.88 3.71 -8.96
CA PRO A 675 -9.84 4.62 -8.36
C PRO A 675 -9.69 6.05 -8.90
N ALA A 676 -10.79 6.80 -8.85
CA ALA A 676 -10.83 8.24 -8.98
C ALA A 676 -10.05 8.80 -10.19
N VAL A 677 -10.22 8.18 -11.36
CA VAL A 677 -9.72 8.72 -12.62
C VAL A 677 -10.51 9.98 -12.94
N SER A 678 -9.83 11.12 -13.14
CA SER A 678 -10.51 12.41 -13.39
C SER A 678 -11.29 12.38 -14.71
N MET A 679 -12.59 12.68 -14.63
CA MET A 679 -13.52 12.80 -15.75
C MET A 679 -13.86 14.26 -16.09
N GLU A 680 -13.18 15.21 -15.43
CA GLU A 680 -13.37 16.63 -15.67
C GLU A 680 -12.97 17.00 -17.11
N GLY A 681 -13.90 17.60 -17.86
CA GLY A 681 -13.69 17.93 -19.27
C GLY A 681 -13.62 16.74 -20.24
N VAL A 682 -13.76 15.50 -19.76
CA VAL A 682 -13.66 14.28 -20.57
C VAL A 682 -14.98 13.96 -21.26
N THR A 683 -14.91 13.69 -22.57
CA THR A 683 -16.11 13.42 -23.40
C THR A 683 -16.25 11.95 -23.80
N SER A 684 -15.15 11.30 -24.18
CA SER A 684 -15.07 9.96 -24.76
C SER A 684 -13.88 9.20 -24.14
N PRO A 685 -13.99 8.66 -22.92
CA PRO A 685 -12.85 8.05 -22.24
C PRO A 685 -12.43 6.73 -22.90
N TYR A 686 -11.13 6.58 -23.13
CA TYR A 686 -10.48 5.32 -23.52
C TYR A 686 -9.48 4.91 -22.46
N ILE A 687 -9.54 3.64 -22.08
CA ILE A 687 -8.65 3.01 -21.11
C ILE A 687 -7.78 1.99 -21.83
N GLY A 688 -6.48 2.03 -21.56
CA GLY A 688 -5.51 1.15 -22.19
C GLY A 688 -4.65 0.40 -21.19
N VAL A 689 -4.07 -0.71 -21.63
CA VAL A 689 -3.03 -1.43 -20.90
C VAL A 689 -1.85 -1.73 -21.83
N VAL A 690 -0.65 -1.64 -21.29
CA VAL A 690 0.60 -1.97 -21.98
C VAL A 690 1.54 -2.72 -21.04
N ALA A 691 2.28 -3.70 -21.56
CA ALA A 691 3.32 -4.37 -20.81
C ALA A 691 4.66 -3.64 -20.97
N VAL A 692 5.31 -3.34 -19.85
CA VAL A 692 6.67 -2.81 -19.78
C VAL A 692 7.65 -3.96 -19.61
N SER A 693 8.71 -3.99 -20.42
CA SER A 693 9.69 -5.06 -20.32
C SER A 693 10.64 -4.91 -19.15
N LYS A 694 11.30 -6.00 -18.77
CA LYS A 694 12.37 -6.05 -17.76
C LYS A 694 13.56 -5.16 -18.06
N ASP A 695 13.68 -4.63 -19.29
CA ASP A 695 14.70 -3.62 -19.63
C ASP A 695 14.29 -2.18 -19.27
N LEU A 696 13.03 -1.97 -18.87
CA LEU A 696 12.36 -0.68 -18.57
C LEU A 696 12.33 0.33 -19.72
N LYS A 697 12.62 -0.13 -20.95
CA LYS A 697 12.77 0.70 -22.15
C LYS A 697 11.86 0.26 -23.28
N THR A 698 11.48 -1.02 -23.32
CA THR A 698 10.69 -1.60 -24.40
C THR A 698 9.29 -1.94 -23.91
N LEU A 699 8.31 -1.76 -24.79
CA LEU A 699 6.90 -1.96 -24.51
C LEU A 699 6.26 -2.96 -25.48
N SER A 700 5.13 -3.53 -25.08
CA SER A 700 4.18 -4.11 -26.02
C SER A 700 3.39 -3.01 -26.76
N ASP A 701 2.64 -3.39 -27.79
CA ASP A 701 1.58 -2.51 -28.28
C ASP A 701 0.50 -2.34 -27.20
N PRO A 702 -0.02 -1.11 -26.97
CA PRO A 702 -1.12 -0.91 -26.03
C PRO A 702 -2.45 -1.46 -26.57
N VAL A 703 -3.21 -2.13 -25.71
CA VAL A 703 -4.59 -2.54 -26.00
C VAL A 703 -5.54 -1.52 -25.40
N TRP A 704 -6.50 -1.02 -26.20
CA TRP A 704 -7.42 0.04 -25.80
C TRP A 704 -8.88 -0.42 -25.75
N LYS A 705 -9.65 0.16 -24.84
CA LYS A 705 -11.10 -0.01 -24.74
C LYS A 705 -11.81 1.32 -24.47
N SER A 706 -12.83 1.64 -25.24
CA SER A 706 -13.72 2.76 -24.96
C SER A 706 -14.61 2.46 -23.76
N VAL A 707 -14.84 3.45 -22.90
CA VAL A 707 -15.74 3.35 -21.75
C VAL A 707 -16.88 4.35 -21.90
N GLU A 708 -18.11 3.92 -21.61
CA GLU A 708 -19.27 4.81 -21.68
C GLU A 708 -19.48 5.58 -20.37
N LYS A 709 -19.71 6.90 -20.48
CA LYS A 709 -20.10 7.74 -19.35
C LYS A 709 -21.55 7.49 -18.95
N GLY A 710 -21.82 7.46 -17.66
CA GLY A 710 -23.16 7.35 -17.11
C GLY A 710 -24.00 8.61 -17.40
N LYS A 711 -25.33 8.44 -17.36
CA LYS A 711 -26.30 9.54 -17.40
C LYS A 711 -26.76 9.80 -15.97
N ASP A 712 -27.04 11.07 -15.64
CA ASP A 712 -27.61 11.48 -14.35
C ASP A 712 -26.77 11.04 -13.12
N LEU A 713 -25.46 11.31 -13.18
CA LEU A 713 -24.50 10.94 -12.13
C LEU A 713 -24.67 11.79 -10.87
N GLN A 714 -24.56 11.16 -9.71
CA GLN A 714 -24.58 11.85 -8.41
C GLN A 714 -23.20 12.40 -8.07
N GLU A 715 -23.17 13.59 -7.46
CA GLU A 715 -21.95 14.17 -6.90
C GLU A 715 -21.47 13.38 -5.68
N ASP A 716 -20.16 13.31 -5.50
CA ASP A 716 -19.56 12.82 -4.26
C ASP A 716 -19.94 13.78 -3.11
N PRO A 717 -20.65 13.31 -2.05
CA PRO A 717 -21.06 14.18 -0.96
C PRO A 717 -19.87 14.73 -0.16
N PHE A 718 -18.70 14.06 -0.18
CA PHE A 718 -17.48 14.51 0.49
C PHE A 718 -16.71 15.55 -0.33
N GLY A 719 -16.85 15.55 -1.65
CA GLY A 719 -16.06 16.39 -2.55
C GLY A 719 -14.56 16.16 -2.34
N THR A 720 -13.80 17.24 -2.21
CA THR A 720 -12.34 17.16 -1.99
C THR A 720 -11.94 16.80 -0.56
N TYR A 721 -12.86 16.82 0.42
CA TYR A 721 -12.55 16.69 1.85
C TYR A 721 -12.17 15.27 2.30
N GLY A 722 -12.15 14.31 1.37
CA GLY A 722 -11.90 12.90 1.67
C GLY A 722 -13.09 12.21 2.33
N GLN A 723 -13.21 10.91 2.06
CA GLN A 723 -14.27 10.06 2.62
C GLN A 723 -14.10 9.89 4.14
N SER A 724 -15.23 9.95 4.85
CA SER A 724 -15.32 9.63 6.28
C SER A 724 -16.64 8.92 6.56
N SER A 725 -16.62 7.60 6.54
CA SER A 725 -17.79 6.72 6.75
C SER A 725 -17.45 5.58 7.70
N LEU A 726 -18.44 4.83 8.18
CA LEU A 726 -18.18 3.67 9.05
C LEU A 726 -17.39 2.57 8.32
N ASN A 727 -16.39 2.00 9.01
CA ASN A 727 -15.65 0.83 8.56
C ASN A 727 -16.50 -0.44 8.75
N VAL A 728 -16.89 -1.10 7.65
CA VAL A 728 -17.63 -2.37 7.70
C VAL A 728 -16.79 -3.54 8.22
N ASN A 729 -15.46 -3.39 8.22
CA ASN A 729 -14.52 -4.38 8.74
C ASN A 729 -14.30 -4.24 10.26
N ALA A 730 -14.97 -3.28 10.92
CA ALA A 730 -14.97 -3.12 12.37
C ALA A 730 -15.91 -4.12 13.08
N GLU A 731 -15.48 -4.64 14.23
CA GLU A 731 -16.38 -5.46 15.06
C GLU A 731 -17.57 -4.65 15.54
N GLY A 732 -18.76 -5.25 15.56
CA GLY A 732 -19.95 -4.57 16.06
C GLY A 732 -20.42 -3.42 15.18
N TYR A 733 -19.92 -3.26 13.94
CA TYR A 733 -20.38 -2.22 13.03
C TYR A 733 -21.90 -2.26 12.80
N LYS A 734 -22.50 -3.46 12.81
CA LYS A 734 -23.96 -3.65 12.72
C LYS A 734 -24.71 -3.06 13.91
N ALA A 735 -24.11 -3.05 15.10
CA ALA A 735 -24.68 -2.33 16.24
C ALA A 735 -24.53 -0.82 16.04
N ALA A 736 -23.36 -0.39 15.57
CA ALA A 736 -23.06 1.01 15.31
C ALA A 736 -23.99 1.67 14.28
N ILE A 737 -24.38 0.99 13.19
CA ILE A 737 -25.35 1.53 12.21
C ILE A 737 -26.78 1.68 12.75
N ASN A 738 -27.05 1.16 13.94
CA ASN A 738 -28.35 1.25 14.60
C ASN A 738 -28.35 2.19 15.81
N LEU A 739 -27.19 2.54 16.36
CA LEU A 739 -27.11 3.20 17.67
C LEU A 739 -26.17 4.40 17.69
N ARG A 740 -25.19 4.47 16.80
CA ARG A 740 -24.14 5.48 16.82
C ARG A 740 -24.41 6.50 15.72
N GLY A 741 -25.26 7.47 16.01
CA GLY A 741 -25.61 8.58 15.12
C GLY A 741 -25.89 9.85 15.89
N VAL A 742 -25.90 10.99 15.18
CA VAL A 742 -26.23 12.30 15.76
C VAL A 742 -27.73 12.54 15.69
N GLU A 743 -28.35 12.89 16.81
CA GLU A 743 -29.76 13.29 16.92
C GLU A 743 -29.91 14.79 16.67
N HIS A 744 -29.02 15.61 17.26
CA HIS A 744 -29.17 17.07 17.24
C HIS A 744 -27.81 17.78 17.19
N PHE A 745 -27.72 18.82 16.36
CA PHE A 745 -26.60 19.75 16.33
C PHE A 745 -27.12 21.18 16.22
N LYS A 746 -26.64 22.04 17.12
CA LYS A 746 -27.03 23.46 17.19
C LYS A 746 -25.82 24.34 17.45
N THR A 747 -25.77 25.52 16.84
CA THR A 747 -24.81 26.58 17.16
C THR A 747 -25.50 27.81 17.73
N GLU A 748 -24.77 28.60 18.51
CA GLU A 748 -25.23 29.89 19.02
C GLU A 748 -24.11 30.94 18.91
N GLY A 749 -24.47 32.12 18.40
CA GLY A 749 -23.57 33.26 18.32
C GLY A 749 -22.78 33.34 17.02
N ALA A 750 -23.08 32.51 16.02
CA ALA A 750 -22.56 32.64 14.67
C ALA A 750 -23.25 33.79 13.91
N THR A 751 -22.66 34.24 12.79
CA THR A 751 -23.33 35.21 11.89
C THR A 751 -24.63 34.63 11.32
N GLN A 752 -24.65 33.32 11.08
CA GLN A 752 -25.85 32.56 10.79
C GLN A 752 -25.73 31.19 11.46
N ASP A 753 -26.50 30.99 12.52
CA ASP A 753 -26.51 29.75 13.30
C ASP A 753 -27.22 28.59 12.58
N ILE A 754 -26.91 27.37 13.00
CA ILE A 754 -27.62 26.14 12.62
C ILE A 754 -28.37 25.59 13.83
N ASP A 755 -29.57 25.07 13.57
CA ASP A 755 -30.31 24.20 14.47
C ASP A 755 -30.88 23.06 13.62
N TYR A 756 -30.39 21.84 13.85
CA TYR A 756 -30.67 20.67 13.02
C TYR A 756 -30.93 19.43 13.87
N THR A 757 -32.04 18.75 13.59
CA THR A 757 -32.41 17.46 14.19
C THR A 757 -32.54 16.40 13.10
N LEU A 758 -31.91 15.25 13.31
CA LEU A 758 -32.10 14.04 12.53
C LEU A 758 -32.98 13.08 13.33
N THR A 759 -34.12 12.67 12.76
CA THR A 759 -34.97 11.67 13.43
C THR A 759 -34.34 10.28 13.33
N TYR A 760 -34.62 9.42 14.30
CA TYR A 760 -34.08 8.05 14.30
C TYR A 760 -34.52 7.23 13.07
N ASP A 761 -35.73 7.47 12.55
CA ASP A 761 -36.20 6.80 11.34
C ASP A 761 -35.46 7.29 10.08
N GLN A 762 -35.12 8.58 9.98
CA GLN A 762 -34.27 9.10 8.91
C GLN A 762 -32.87 8.49 8.99
N TYR A 763 -32.26 8.47 10.17
CA TYR A 763 -30.95 7.85 10.40
C TYR A 763 -30.90 6.38 9.97
N LYS A 764 -31.91 5.58 10.33
CA LYS A 764 -32.01 4.18 9.87
C LYS A 764 -32.19 4.08 8.35
N ALA A 765 -33.03 4.93 7.77
CA ALA A 765 -33.26 4.95 6.33
C ALA A 765 -31.97 5.28 5.56
N GLU A 766 -31.16 6.22 6.06
CA GLU A 766 -29.88 6.59 5.47
C GLU A 766 -28.85 5.45 5.51
N ASN A 767 -28.88 4.61 6.55
CA ASN A 767 -28.02 3.42 6.62
C ASN A 767 -28.54 2.24 5.77
N ASN A 768 -29.81 2.27 5.34
CA ASN A 768 -30.44 1.31 4.44
C ASN A 768 -30.13 -0.16 4.80
N ASP A 769 -30.35 -0.55 6.06
CA ASP A 769 -30.04 -1.90 6.59
C ASP A 769 -28.59 -2.36 6.31
N GLY A 770 -27.64 -1.42 6.34
CA GLY A 770 -26.24 -1.69 6.06
C GLY A 770 -25.88 -1.74 4.57
N LYS A 771 -26.77 -1.28 3.68
CA LYS A 771 -26.59 -1.28 2.21
C LYS A 771 -26.40 0.10 1.62
N ALA A 772 -26.28 1.14 2.43
CA ALA A 772 -26.04 2.49 1.94
C ALA A 772 -24.66 2.62 1.29
N THR A 773 -24.56 3.52 0.32
CA THR A 773 -23.29 3.87 -0.33
C THR A 773 -22.26 4.39 0.67
N TYR A 774 -22.67 5.15 1.69
CA TYR A 774 -21.81 5.60 2.78
C TYR A 774 -22.53 5.36 4.10
N LEU A 775 -22.03 4.42 4.90
CA LEU A 775 -22.64 4.04 6.18
C LEU A 775 -22.28 5.04 7.27
N ASN A 776 -23.23 5.29 8.18
CA ASN A 776 -23.09 6.23 9.30
C ASN A 776 -22.50 7.59 8.88
N TYR A 777 -22.99 8.11 7.76
CA TYR A 777 -22.62 9.41 7.22
C TYR A 777 -23.86 10.24 6.96
N HIS A 778 -23.84 11.50 7.37
CA HIS A 778 -24.87 12.47 7.05
C HIS A 778 -24.26 13.81 6.68
N ARG A 779 -24.76 14.42 5.60
CA ARG A 779 -24.48 15.81 5.25
C ARG A 779 -25.74 16.63 5.36
N ILE A 780 -25.71 17.66 6.21
CA ILE A 780 -26.85 18.57 6.35
C ILE A 780 -27.02 19.34 5.04
N LYS A 781 -28.17 19.15 4.39
CA LYS A 781 -28.56 19.90 3.19
C LYS A 781 -29.34 21.15 3.57
N ASP A 782 -29.27 22.18 2.71
CA ASP A 782 -30.06 23.41 2.77
C ASP A 782 -29.84 24.31 4.01
N LYS A 783 -28.87 23.99 4.87
CA LYS A 783 -28.41 24.83 5.97
C LYS A 783 -26.92 25.10 5.82
N VAL A 784 -26.51 26.34 6.10
CA VAL A 784 -25.13 26.79 6.02
C VAL A 784 -24.80 27.56 7.30
N LEU A 785 -23.71 27.19 7.96
CA LEU A 785 -23.18 27.91 9.10
C LEU A 785 -22.35 29.08 8.56
N LYS A 786 -22.68 30.32 8.96
CA LYS A 786 -21.85 31.49 8.60
C LYS A 786 -21.14 32.02 9.81
N VAL A 787 -19.83 32.14 9.73
CA VAL A 787 -18.96 32.65 10.79
C VAL A 787 -18.02 33.71 10.23
N THR A 788 -17.40 34.48 11.12
CA THR A 788 -16.44 35.53 10.76
C THR A 788 -15.06 35.20 11.34
N GLN A 789 -13.98 35.58 10.67
CA GLN A 789 -12.61 35.53 11.22
C GLN A 789 -12.56 36.10 12.66
N GLY A 790 -11.88 35.40 13.56
CA GLY A 790 -11.76 35.78 14.99
C GLY A 790 -13.01 35.54 15.83
N GLN A 791 -14.11 35.07 15.25
CA GLN A 791 -15.35 34.82 15.99
C GLN A 791 -15.23 33.58 16.89
N GLN A 792 -15.92 33.62 18.02
CA GLN A 792 -16.13 32.48 18.89
C GLN A 792 -17.62 32.17 18.96
N ILE A 793 -17.99 30.91 18.70
CA ILE A 793 -19.38 30.44 18.71
C ILE A 793 -19.53 29.29 19.69
N LYS A 794 -20.73 29.11 20.24
CA LYS A 794 -21.06 27.94 21.08
C LYS A 794 -21.73 26.87 20.23
N PHE A 795 -21.60 25.61 20.63
CA PHE A 795 -22.32 24.50 20.02
C PHE A 795 -22.93 23.56 21.06
N HIS A 796 -23.98 22.87 20.63
CA HIS A 796 -24.63 21.75 21.30
C HIS A 796 -24.66 20.57 20.33
N LEU A 797 -24.23 19.40 20.77
CA LEU A 797 -24.14 18.19 19.97
C LEU A 797 -24.62 16.98 20.78
N LYS A 798 -25.68 16.33 20.30
CA LYS A 798 -26.29 15.19 20.97
C LYS A 798 -26.36 13.98 20.05
N GLY A 799 -25.76 12.87 20.45
CA GLY A 799 -25.97 11.57 19.83
C GLY A 799 -27.27 10.90 20.29
N PHE A 800 -27.77 9.93 19.52
CA PHE A 800 -28.93 9.15 19.95
C PHE A 800 -28.65 8.40 21.26
N ASP A 801 -29.61 8.44 22.20
CA ASP A 801 -29.54 7.66 23.44
C ASP A 801 -30.15 6.26 23.23
N GLY A 802 -29.28 5.26 23.10
CA GLY A 802 -29.58 3.84 22.94
C GLY A 802 -30.47 3.24 24.02
N GLU A 803 -30.58 3.88 25.20
CA GLU A 803 -31.53 3.46 26.24
C GLU A 803 -32.98 3.83 25.89
N THR A 804 -33.17 4.83 25.04
CA THR A 804 -34.49 5.36 24.64
C THR A 804 -34.89 4.94 23.23
N ILE A 805 -33.92 4.78 22.33
CA ILE A 805 -34.16 4.32 20.96
C ILE A 805 -34.04 2.79 20.86
N ASN A 806 -34.47 2.23 19.72
CA ASN A 806 -34.37 0.79 19.41
C ASN A 806 -34.90 -0.16 20.51
N GLY A 807 -35.89 0.31 21.28
CA GLY A 807 -36.46 -0.44 22.41
C GLY A 807 -35.53 -0.64 23.60
N GLY A 808 -34.47 0.15 23.76
CA GLY A 808 -33.57 0.12 24.92
C GLY A 808 -32.68 -1.13 25.02
N ARG A 809 -32.48 -1.84 23.90
CA ARG A 809 -31.82 -3.16 23.88
C ARG A 809 -30.30 -3.11 24.11
N SER A 810 -29.67 -1.96 23.87
CA SER A 810 -28.22 -1.80 24.01
C SER A 810 -27.84 -0.36 24.31
N LYS A 811 -26.74 -0.19 25.05
CA LYS A 811 -26.13 1.11 25.36
C LYS A 811 -24.95 1.44 24.43
N ASP A 812 -24.72 0.63 23.41
CA ASP A 812 -23.58 0.73 22.48
C ASP A 812 -23.72 1.89 21.46
N ASP A 813 -24.13 3.06 21.94
CA ASP A 813 -24.31 4.29 21.18
C ASP A 813 -23.07 5.21 21.26
N CYS A 814 -23.22 6.45 20.82
CA CYS A 814 -22.13 7.45 20.79
C CYS A 814 -21.49 7.73 22.16
N ARG A 815 -22.06 7.26 23.29
CA ARG A 815 -21.39 7.34 24.59
C ARG A 815 -20.05 6.61 24.61
N TYR A 816 -19.89 5.54 23.82
CA TYR A 816 -18.65 4.75 23.74
C TYR A 816 -17.71 5.21 22.61
N CYS A 817 -17.84 6.47 22.21
CA CYS A 817 -17.02 7.08 21.17
C CYS A 817 -16.20 8.26 21.72
N PHE A 818 -15.08 8.53 21.08
CA PHE A 818 -14.53 9.88 20.98
C PHE A 818 -15.36 10.71 20.03
N VAL A 819 -15.38 12.03 20.21
CA VAL A 819 -16.01 12.97 19.29
C VAL A 819 -15.13 14.18 19.05
N GLY A 820 -15.05 14.64 17.80
CA GLY A 820 -14.23 15.79 17.43
C GLY A 820 -14.79 16.51 16.23
N GLY A 821 -14.44 17.79 16.13
CA GLY A 821 -14.84 18.66 15.03
C GLY A 821 -13.62 19.20 14.30
N TRP A 822 -13.65 19.23 12.97
CA TRP A 822 -12.62 19.83 12.12
C TRP A 822 -13.24 20.85 11.19
N MET A 823 -12.59 21.99 11.03
CA MET A 823 -13.01 23.04 10.11
C MET A 823 -11.85 23.44 9.21
N ASP A 824 -12.07 23.40 7.89
CA ASP A 824 -11.08 23.85 6.91
C ASP A 824 -10.89 25.36 7.05
N PHE A 825 -9.76 25.74 7.64
CA PHE A 825 -9.40 27.13 7.86
C PHE A 825 -8.42 27.64 6.81
N ASP A 826 -7.87 26.77 5.97
CA ASP A 826 -6.83 27.11 5.00
C ASP A 826 -7.35 27.22 3.55
N GLY A 827 -8.60 26.83 3.33
CA GLY A 827 -9.28 26.88 2.04
C GLY A 827 -8.86 25.75 1.10
N SER A 828 -8.27 24.66 1.61
CA SER A 828 -7.80 23.54 0.78
C SER A 828 -8.92 22.73 0.17
N GLY A 829 -10.09 22.77 0.79
CA GLY A 829 -11.09 21.75 0.58
C GLY A 829 -10.68 20.39 1.18
N THR A 830 -9.77 20.37 2.15
CA THR A 830 -9.29 19.18 2.88
C THR A 830 -9.10 19.50 4.37
N PHE A 831 -8.68 18.52 5.18
CA PHE A 831 -8.31 18.73 6.58
C PHE A 831 -6.81 18.44 6.76
N ASN A 832 -5.97 19.39 6.35
CA ASN A 832 -4.51 19.24 6.32
C ASN A 832 -3.88 19.23 7.71
N TYR A 833 -4.49 19.93 8.67
CA TYR A 833 -3.95 20.12 10.02
C TYR A 833 -4.89 19.51 11.05
N GLY A 834 -4.80 18.20 11.24
CA GLY A 834 -5.81 17.46 12.02
C GLY A 834 -5.72 17.64 13.54
N LYS A 835 -4.79 18.43 14.08
CA LYS A 835 -4.75 18.84 15.50
C LYS A 835 -5.34 20.24 15.69
N GLY A 836 -5.48 20.66 16.94
CA GLY A 836 -5.94 22.01 17.28
C GLY A 836 -4.77 22.99 17.41
N VAL A 837 -5.06 24.28 17.37
CA VAL A 837 -4.11 25.34 17.77
C VAL A 837 -3.88 25.39 19.29
N VAL A 838 -4.78 24.74 20.05
CA VAL A 838 -4.68 24.51 21.48
C VAL A 838 -4.76 23.01 21.75
N GLU A 839 -4.14 22.59 22.86
CA GLU A 839 -4.15 21.19 23.29
C GLU A 839 -5.59 20.77 23.63
N GLN A 840 -5.99 19.58 23.21
CA GLN A 840 -7.35 19.05 23.39
C GLN A 840 -7.29 17.60 23.91
N PRO A 841 -6.95 17.40 25.20
CA PRO A 841 -6.91 16.08 25.81
C PRO A 841 -8.32 15.49 26.00
N PHE A 842 -8.40 14.16 26.10
CA PHE A 842 -9.62 13.46 26.49
C PHE A 842 -9.93 13.66 27.98
N TRP A 843 -11.16 13.34 28.38
CA TRP A 843 -11.56 13.33 29.78
C TRP A 843 -11.09 12.06 30.50
N MET A 844 -10.85 12.18 31.80
CA MET A 844 -10.59 11.02 32.67
C MET A 844 -11.71 9.95 32.56
N PRO A 845 -11.40 8.65 32.65
CA PRO A 845 -12.35 7.57 32.37
C PRO A 845 -13.30 7.23 33.55
N TYR A 846 -13.71 8.23 34.34
CA TYR A 846 -14.46 8.02 35.60
C TYR A 846 -15.90 8.59 35.59
N TYR A 847 -16.40 9.02 34.42
CA TYR A 847 -17.67 9.75 34.28
C TYR A 847 -18.83 8.91 33.71
N ASP A 848 -18.82 7.60 33.89
CA ASP A 848 -19.75 6.66 33.24
C ASP A 848 -21.22 6.74 33.69
N GLN A 849 -21.56 7.68 34.59
CA GLN A 849 -22.92 8.00 35.06
C GLN A 849 -23.20 9.51 35.16
N ARG A 850 -22.36 10.37 34.58
CA ARG A 850 -22.44 11.84 34.74
C ARG A 850 -22.69 12.55 33.42
N THR A 851 -23.31 13.73 33.51
CA THR A 851 -23.63 14.61 32.36
C THR A 851 -23.16 16.06 32.56
N ASP A 852 -22.59 16.38 33.72
CA ASP A 852 -22.14 17.72 34.11
C ASP A 852 -20.68 17.96 33.68
N GLN A 853 -20.49 18.02 32.36
CA GLN A 853 -19.18 18.07 31.70
C GLN A 853 -18.26 19.21 32.18
N GLU A 854 -18.81 20.31 32.68
CA GLU A 854 -18.07 21.43 33.23
C GLU A 854 -17.20 21.05 34.44
N ASN A 855 -17.52 19.92 35.09
CA ASN A 855 -16.78 19.38 36.23
C ASN A 855 -15.85 18.21 35.84
N PHE A 856 -15.70 17.90 34.55
CA PHE A 856 -14.82 16.83 34.10
C PHE A 856 -13.37 17.30 34.06
N GLN A 857 -12.48 16.40 34.49
CA GLN A 857 -11.03 16.60 34.45
C GLN A 857 -10.48 15.96 33.17
N PHE A 858 -9.44 16.59 32.64
CA PHE A 858 -8.71 16.08 31.48
C PHE A 858 -7.65 15.05 31.89
N ASP A 859 -7.47 14.04 31.05
CA ASP A 859 -6.37 13.09 31.12
C ASP A 859 -5.16 13.68 30.39
N GLU A 860 -4.23 14.25 31.15
CA GLU A 860 -3.04 14.89 30.62
C GLU A 860 -2.12 13.94 29.82
N SER A 861 -2.25 12.62 30.01
CA SER A 861 -1.49 11.62 29.23
C SER A 861 -2.03 11.45 27.80
N SER A 862 -3.24 11.94 27.53
CA SER A 862 -3.93 11.83 26.24
C SER A 862 -3.72 13.02 25.30
N LYS A 863 -2.85 13.96 25.71
CA LYS A 863 -2.39 15.06 24.88
C LYS A 863 -1.75 14.55 23.60
N ASP A 864 -2.14 15.14 22.48
CA ASP A 864 -1.63 14.81 21.15
C ASP A 864 -0.93 15.99 20.46
N GLY A 865 -0.76 17.10 21.18
CA GLY A 865 -0.02 18.27 20.74
C GLY A 865 -0.88 19.28 19.99
N THR A 866 -0.21 20.27 19.40
CA THR A 866 -0.85 21.36 18.65
C THR A 866 -0.20 21.57 17.30
N GLU A 867 -0.92 22.24 16.41
CA GLU A 867 -0.43 22.67 15.10
C GLU A 867 -0.69 24.17 14.90
N PRO A 868 0.27 24.95 14.34
CA PRO A 868 0.08 26.38 14.10
C PRO A 868 -1.15 26.73 13.24
N TYR A 869 -1.48 25.85 12.29
CA TYR A 869 -2.67 25.98 11.44
C TYR A 869 -3.76 24.96 11.76
N GLY A 870 -3.75 24.40 12.98
CA GLY A 870 -4.67 23.36 13.43
C GLY A 870 -6.13 23.63 13.09
N GLU A 871 -6.78 22.63 12.50
CA GLU A 871 -8.15 22.65 12.01
C GLU A 871 -9.11 21.91 12.93
N ARG A 872 -8.60 21.17 13.92
CA ARG A 872 -9.44 20.54 14.95
C ARG A 872 -9.96 21.58 15.93
N VAL A 873 -11.26 21.84 15.87
CA VAL A 873 -11.92 22.86 16.69
C VAL A 873 -12.34 22.35 18.07
N PHE A 874 -12.53 21.04 18.24
CA PHE A 874 -12.73 20.40 19.55
C PHE A 874 -12.46 18.89 19.50
N ARG A 875 -12.18 18.28 20.66
CA ARG A 875 -12.03 16.84 20.87
C ARG A 875 -12.46 16.47 22.29
N HIS A 876 -13.34 15.47 22.43
CA HIS A 876 -13.92 15.04 23.70
C HIS A 876 -14.17 13.51 23.71
N GLY A 877 -14.46 12.97 24.89
CA GLY A 877 -14.65 11.53 25.15
C GLY A 877 -13.72 11.03 26.25
N SER A 878 -13.74 9.74 26.53
CA SER A 878 -12.93 9.11 27.57
C SER A 878 -12.24 7.86 27.02
N LEU A 879 -10.93 7.71 27.24
CA LEU A 879 -10.17 6.56 26.75
C LEU A 879 -10.75 5.25 27.29
N ARG A 880 -11.10 4.33 26.37
CA ARG A 880 -11.56 2.95 26.67
C ARG A 880 -12.75 2.90 27.64
N LYS A 881 -13.60 3.93 27.62
CA LYS A 881 -14.73 4.07 28.55
C LYS A 881 -15.88 4.86 27.91
N GLY A 882 -17.12 4.56 28.32
CA GLY A 882 -18.30 5.31 27.90
C GLY A 882 -18.52 6.60 28.70
N ASN A 883 -19.01 7.65 28.05
CA ASN A 883 -19.37 8.93 28.65
C ASN A 883 -20.82 9.34 28.28
N PRO A 884 -21.78 9.25 29.22
CA PRO A 884 -23.19 9.55 28.95
C PRO A 884 -23.48 10.98 28.50
N CYS A 885 -22.59 11.95 28.76
CA CYS A 885 -22.75 13.34 28.30
C CYS A 885 -22.94 13.45 26.78
N LEU A 886 -22.40 12.51 26.00
CA LEU A 886 -22.51 12.53 24.54
C LEU A 886 -23.92 12.22 24.01
N VAL A 887 -24.80 11.63 24.83
CA VAL A 887 -26.13 11.17 24.40
C VAL A 887 -27.29 11.59 25.31
N LYS A 888 -27.01 11.87 26.60
CA LYS A 888 -28.02 12.23 27.60
C LYS A 888 -28.19 13.75 27.74
N GLY A 889 -29.36 14.16 28.22
CA GLY A 889 -29.67 15.58 28.45
C GLY A 889 -29.61 16.40 27.16
N ASP A 890 -28.93 17.55 27.22
CA ASP A 890 -28.70 18.45 26.07
C ASP A 890 -27.51 18.01 25.19
N GLY A 891 -26.85 16.89 25.51
CA GLY A 891 -25.63 16.45 24.83
C GLY A 891 -24.38 17.24 25.23
N LEU A 892 -23.33 17.09 24.42
CA LEU A 892 -22.06 17.81 24.53
C LEU A 892 -22.25 19.29 24.21
N LYS A 893 -21.73 20.15 25.09
CA LYS A 893 -21.66 21.60 24.92
C LYS A 893 -20.22 22.02 24.71
N GLY A 894 -19.96 22.97 23.85
CA GLY A 894 -18.62 23.46 23.66
C GLY A 894 -18.55 24.76 22.89
N THR A 895 -17.32 25.13 22.55
CA THR A 895 -17.01 26.39 21.89
C THR A 895 -16.12 26.11 20.69
N ILE A 896 -16.42 26.75 19.56
CA ILE A 896 -15.57 26.75 18.36
C ILE A 896 -15.01 28.17 18.19
N SER A 897 -13.69 28.26 18.08
CA SER A 897 -12.99 29.51 17.78
C SER A 897 -12.53 29.51 16.33
N ILE A 898 -12.86 30.56 15.60
CA ILE A 898 -12.43 30.79 14.22
C ILE A 898 -11.15 31.64 14.25
N PRO A 899 -10.04 31.20 13.63
CA PRO A 899 -8.82 31.99 13.57
C PRO A 899 -9.03 33.37 12.93
N GLU A 900 -8.28 34.37 13.39
CA GLU A 900 -8.32 35.73 12.82
C GLU A 900 -7.87 35.77 11.36
N ASP A 901 -7.07 34.79 10.95
CA ASP A 901 -6.52 34.62 9.63
C ASP A 901 -7.17 33.45 8.87
N ALA A 902 -8.35 32.94 9.25
CA ALA A 902 -8.98 31.84 8.50
C ALA A 902 -9.29 32.22 7.03
N HIS A 903 -9.23 31.28 6.09
CA HIS A 903 -9.59 31.47 4.69
C HIS A 903 -11.04 31.95 4.55
N VAL A 904 -11.24 33.06 3.83
CA VAL A 904 -12.55 33.64 3.55
C VAL A 904 -13.17 32.92 2.36
N GLY A 905 -14.38 32.39 2.52
CA GLY A 905 -15.07 31.65 1.47
C GLY A 905 -15.75 30.38 1.98
N LYS A 906 -15.88 29.40 1.09
CA LYS A 906 -16.48 28.09 1.41
C LYS A 906 -15.54 27.30 2.31
N SER A 907 -16.11 26.66 3.31
CA SER A 907 -15.44 25.74 4.23
C SER A 907 -16.39 24.60 4.61
N ARG A 908 -15.93 23.66 5.43
CA ARG A 908 -16.67 22.50 5.94
C ARG A 908 -16.41 22.35 7.42
N LEU A 909 -17.45 22.17 8.23
CA LEU A 909 -17.33 21.60 9.57
C LEU A 909 -17.67 20.12 9.48
N ARG A 910 -16.70 19.26 9.77
CA ARG A 910 -16.88 17.82 9.90
C ARG A 910 -16.81 17.41 11.36
N ILE A 911 -17.84 16.73 11.84
CA ILE A 911 -17.87 16.14 13.17
C ILE A 911 -17.77 14.64 13.04
N VAL A 912 -16.78 14.04 13.69
CA VAL A 912 -16.51 12.60 13.64
C VAL A 912 -16.64 12.00 15.03
N TYR A 913 -17.39 10.91 15.12
CA TYR A 913 -17.37 9.96 16.21
C TYR A 913 -16.54 8.74 15.81
N SER A 914 -15.69 8.24 16.69
CA SER A 914 -14.96 6.97 16.51
C SER A 914 -14.87 6.23 17.84
N ASP A 915 -14.80 4.91 17.81
CA ASP A 915 -14.85 4.07 19.01
C ASP A 915 -13.72 4.39 20.01
N ALA A 916 -14.08 4.46 21.30
CA ALA A 916 -13.20 4.91 22.38
C ALA A 916 -12.00 3.97 22.67
N TRP A 917 -11.91 2.81 22.01
CA TRP A 917 -10.77 1.90 22.12
C TRP A 917 -9.68 2.15 21.08
N PHE A 918 -9.96 2.93 20.03
CA PHE A 918 -9.09 3.06 18.86
C PHE A 918 -8.70 4.52 18.60
N ALA A 919 -8.03 5.14 19.58
CA ALA A 919 -7.64 6.56 19.50
C ALA A 919 -6.75 6.87 18.28
N GLY A 920 -5.94 5.92 17.82
CA GLY A 920 -5.11 6.06 16.61
C GLY A 920 -5.92 6.21 15.31
N GLN A 921 -7.16 5.71 15.28
CA GLN A 921 -8.07 5.75 14.13
C GLN A 921 -9.06 6.93 14.20
N PHE A 922 -8.83 7.90 15.08
CA PHE A 922 -9.68 9.09 15.25
C PHE A 922 -9.16 10.25 14.39
N SER A 923 -9.70 10.38 13.18
CA SER A 923 -9.26 11.31 12.12
C SER A 923 -10.47 11.92 11.39
N PRO A 924 -10.36 13.13 10.80
CA PRO A 924 -11.41 13.71 9.95
C PRO A 924 -11.54 13.04 8.58
N THR A 925 -10.53 12.26 8.18
CA THR A 925 -10.47 11.57 6.89
C THR A 925 -9.98 10.14 7.12
N ALA A 926 -10.80 9.16 6.73
CA ALA A 926 -10.64 7.70 6.83
C ALA A 926 -11.97 7.07 7.27
N ASN A 927 -12.06 5.75 7.13
CA ASN A 927 -13.19 5.02 7.70
C ASN A 927 -13.11 5.00 9.24
N THR A 928 -14.23 5.24 9.90
CA THR A 928 -14.36 5.30 11.36
C THR A 928 -14.64 3.92 11.94
N ASN A 929 -13.97 3.57 13.04
CA ASN A 929 -14.23 2.31 13.73
C ASN A 929 -15.52 2.43 14.55
N LYS A 930 -16.58 1.72 14.15
CA LYS A 930 -17.93 1.84 14.74
C LYS A 930 -18.36 3.31 14.96
N GLY A 931 -18.00 4.20 14.05
CA GLY A 931 -18.18 5.64 14.23
C GLY A 931 -19.36 6.24 13.48
N TYR A 932 -19.41 7.57 13.42
CA TYR A 932 -20.39 8.37 12.67
C TYR A 932 -19.79 9.69 12.22
N THR A 933 -20.15 10.15 11.03
CA THR A 933 -19.69 11.43 10.47
C THR A 933 -20.86 12.35 10.14
N LEU A 934 -20.77 13.60 10.58
CA LEU A 934 -21.70 14.69 10.23
C LEU A 934 -20.94 15.81 9.50
N ASP A 935 -21.35 16.11 8.27
CA ASP A 935 -20.82 17.22 7.47
C ASP A 935 -21.79 18.40 7.42
N ILE A 936 -21.26 19.60 7.64
CA ILE A 936 -21.99 20.87 7.64
C ILE A 936 -21.27 21.84 6.70
N ASP A 937 -22.00 22.42 5.74
CA ASP A 937 -21.45 23.48 4.88
C ASP A 937 -21.23 24.77 5.70
N VAL A 938 -20.03 25.35 5.57
CA VAL A 938 -19.64 26.58 6.28
C VAL A 938 -19.27 27.66 5.27
N VAL A 939 -19.57 28.92 5.61
CA VAL A 939 -19.00 30.09 4.93
C VAL A 939 -18.30 30.96 5.96
N ILE A 940 -17.01 31.17 5.76
CA ILE A 940 -16.17 32.05 6.59
C ILE A 940 -16.14 33.43 5.92
N LEU A 941 -16.51 34.45 6.69
CA LEU A 941 -16.56 35.85 6.30
C LEU A 941 -15.36 36.58 6.91
N GLY A 942 -14.86 37.63 6.24
CA GLY A 942 -13.76 38.40 6.81
C GLY A 942 -12.97 39.17 5.76
N ASN A 943 -11.71 39.40 6.06
CA ASN A 943 -10.78 40.14 5.22
C ASN A 943 -9.82 39.17 4.50
N GLU A 944 -10.01 39.03 3.18
CA GLU A 944 -9.16 38.20 2.31
C GLU A 944 -7.67 38.60 2.36
N ALA A 945 -7.34 39.85 2.68
CA ALA A 945 -5.95 40.31 2.73
C ALA A 945 -5.14 39.76 3.91
N LYS A 946 -5.81 39.14 4.91
CA LYS A 946 -5.18 38.60 6.12
C LYS A 946 -5.29 37.08 6.25
N GLN A 947 -5.85 36.42 5.24
CA GLN A 947 -6.14 35.00 5.35
C GLN A 947 -4.88 34.14 5.16
N ARG A 948 -4.83 33.04 5.92
CA ARG A 948 -3.99 31.89 5.63
C ARG A 948 -4.49 31.22 4.35
N GLY A 949 -3.59 30.53 3.69
CA GLY A 949 -3.88 29.83 2.46
C GLY A 949 -3.06 28.57 2.35
N THR A 950 -3.56 27.66 1.52
CA THR A 950 -2.88 26.39 1.27
C THR A 950 -1.72 26.57 0.35
N LYS A 951 -0.60 25.95 0.73
CA LYS A 951 0.52 25.75 -0.18
C LYS A 951 0.51 24.29 -0.55
N ASP A 952 -0.24 23.96 -1.59
CA ASP A 952 -0.01 22.70 -2.28
C ASP A 952 1.40 22.76 -2.90
N LEU A 953 2.34 22.09 -2.22
CA LEU A 953 3.74 22.03 -2.57
C LEU A 953 4.04 20.92 -3.57
N HIS A 954 3.04 20.13 -3.99
CA HIS A 954 3.21 19.14 -5.04
C HIS A 954 3.66 19.81 -6.32
N ASP A 955 4.31 19.04 -7.18
CA ASP A 955 4.55 19.50 -8.52
C ASP A 955 3.21 19.57 -9.31
N LYS A 956 2.98 20.70 -9.98
CA LYS A 956 1.67 21.07 -10.55
C LYS A 956 1.67 21.03 -12.07
N GLY A 957 0.48 20.84 -12.64
CA GLY A 957 0.24 20.84 -14.08
C GLY A 957 -0.30 19.50 -14.58
N GLU A 958 -0.58 19.44 -15.87
CA GLU A 958 -1.05 18.20 -16.50
C GLU A 958 0.07 17.16 -16.57
N PRO A 959 -0.24 15.87 -16.37
CA PRO A 959 0.69 14.79 -16.63
C PRO A 959 1.36 14.89 -18.00
N ASP A 960 2.63 14.52 -18.07
CA ASP A 960 3.35 14.43 -19.33
C ASP A 960 2.63 13.49 -20.31
N ASP A 961 2.81 13.73 -21.61
CA ASP A 961 2.34 12.77 -22.61
C ASP A 961 3.10 11.46 -22.41
N TRP A 962 2.37 10.35 -22.34
CA TRP A 962 2.94 9.03 -22.15
C TRP A 962 3.84 8.71 -23.34
N ASN A 963 5.14 8.71 -23.09
CA ASN A 963 6.17 8.38 -24.05
C ASN A 963 7.26 7.64 -23.29
N VAL A 964 7.58 6.42 -23.72
CA VAL A 964 8.76 5.74 -23.19
C VAL A 964 9.98 6.28 -23.92
N VAL A 965 10.90 6.82 -23.14
CA VAL A 965 12.19 7.31 -23.62
C VAL A 965 13.05 6.09 -23.99
N THR A 966 12.77 5.52 -25.16
CA THR A 966 13.37 4.25 -25.62
C THR A 966 14.80 4.42 -26.12
N GLU A 967 15.18 5.63 -26.55
CA GLU A 967 16.53 6.11 -26.83
C GLU A 967 16.54 7.65 -26.78
N ILE A 968 17.32 8.26 -25.88
CA ILE A 968 17.97 9.54 -26.20
C ILE A 968 19.37 9.15 -26.66
N THR A 969 19.47 8.70 -27.92
CA THR A 969 20.75 8.75 -28.64
C THR A 969 21.12 10.20 -28.76
N ASP A 970 22.05 10.62 -27.92
CA ASP A 970 22.53 11.98 -27.75
C ASP A 970 21.43 12.98 -27.36
N VAL A 971 21.70 13.75 -26.31
CA VAL A 971 21.19 15.12 -26.29
C VAL A 971 21.62 15.70 -27.63
N ALA A 972 20.70 15.87 -28.58
CA ALA A 972 21.03 16.56 -29.81
C ALA A 972 21.55 17.93 -29.36
N ALA A 973 22.87 18.11 -29.43
CA ALA A 973 23.52 19.39 -29.18
C ALA A 973 22.96 20.48 -30.12
N ASP A 974 22.21 20.03 -31.14
CA ASP A 974 21.52 20.86 -32.10
C ASP A 974 20.02 21.01 -31.77
N ASN A 975 19.67 22.19 -31.26
CA ASN A 975 18.31 22.67 -31.06
C ASN A 975 17.87 23.60 -32.22
N SER A 976 18.37 23.36 -33.45
CA SER A 976 18.19 24.25 -34.61
C SER A 976 16.75 24.41 -35.13
N GLY A 977 15.78 23.64 -34.63
CA GLY A 977 14.42 23.63 -35.15
C GLY A 977 14.39 23.24 -36.64
N SER A 978 15.10 22.16 -36.99
CA SER A 978 15.34 21.75 -38.38
C SER A 978 14.62 20.45 -38.75
N VAL A 979 14.45 20.28 -40.06
CA VAL A 979 13.95 19.05 -40.69
C VAL A 979 14.85 18.73 -41.88
N GLN A 980 15.19 17.45 -42.04
CA GLN A 980 16.02 16.96 -43.14
C GLN A 980 15.49 15.62 -43.66
N VAL A 981 15.83 15.28 -44.91
CA VAL A 981 15.51 13.98 -45.48
C VAL A 981 16.67 13.01 -45.19
N VAL A 982 16.40 11.94 -44.45
CA VAL A 982 17.35 10.85 -44.15
C VAL A 982 16.69 9.54 -44.53
N ASP A 983 17.33 8.78 -45.41
CA ASP A 983 16.84 7.48 -45.91
C ASP A 983 15.38 7.51 -46.39
N GLY A 984 15.00 8.60 -47.08
CA GLY A 984 13.65 8.80 -47.59
C GLY A 984 12.61 9.13 -46.51
N ASN A 985 13.02 9.55 -45.31
CA ASN A 985 12.14 10.00 -44.23
C ASN A 985 12.47 11.43 -43.81
N LEU A 986 11.48 12.18 -43.34
CA LEU A 986 11.69 13.49 -42.73
C LEU A 986 12.08 13.30 -41.27
N VAL A 987 13.31 13.66 -40.92
CA VAL A 987 13.83 13.61 -39.55
C VAL A 987 13.90 15.03 -38.99
N PHE A 988 13.32 15.22 -37.81
CA PHE A 988 13.14 16.50 -37.15
C PHE A 988 14.06 16.61 -35.92
N ARG A 989 14.64 17.79 -35.71
CA ARG A 989 15.55 18.07 -34.57
C ARG A 989 15.18 19.38 -33.89
N GLY A 990 14.83 19.31 -32.61
CA GLY A 990 14.47 20.48 -31.80
C GLY A 990 13.18 21.20 -32.25
N VAL A 991 12.24 20.48 -32.88
CA VAL A 991 11.00 21.05 -33.44
C VAL A 991 9.82 20.79 -32.50
N LYS A 992 9.08 21.82 -32.07
CA LYS A 992 7.89 21.66 -31.20
C LYS A 992 6.61 21.39 -31.99
N SER A 993 6.53 21.86 -33.22
CA SER A 993 5.45 21.52 -34.15
C SER A 993 5.93 21.65 -35.59
N ALA A 994 5.36 20.87 -36.49
CA ALA A 994 5.58 21.01 -37.92
C ALA A 994 4.28 20.86 -38.70
N THR A 995 4.14 21.64 -39.77
CA THR A 995 3.03 21.52 -40.70
C THR A 995 3.58 21.25 -42.10
N VAL A 996 3.11 20.16 -42.70
CA VAL A 996 3.51 19.67 -44.02
C VAL A 996 2.52 20.17 -45.06
N TYR A 997 3.01 20.83 -46.09
CA TYR A 997 2.25 21.25 -47.25
C TYR A 997 2.82 20.64 -48.54
N THR A 998 2.00 20.46 -49.56
CA THR A 998 2.46 20.24 -50.93
C THR A 998 3.11 21.51 -51.50
N ALA A 999 3.87 21.39 -52.60
CA ALA A 999 4.55 22.52 -53.23
C ALA A 999 3.59 23.64 -53.73
N ASP A 1000 2.34 23.31 -54.02
CA ASP A 1000 1.27 24.25 -54.39
C ASP A 1000 0.48 24.79 -53.18
N GLY A 1001 0.89 24.45 -51.95
CA GLY A 1001 0.39 25.04 -50.72
C GLY A 1001 -0.79 24.34 -50.07
N MET A 1002 -1.18 23.14 -50.53
CA MET A 1002 -2.23 22.36 -49.85
C MET A 1002 -1.69 21.73 -48.56
N LEU A 1003 -2.46 21.83 -47.48
CA LEU A 1003 -2.14 21.19 -46.20
C LEU A 1003 -2.20 19.67 -46.34
N VAL A 1004 -1.11 18.99 -46.00
CA VAL A 1004 -1.03 17.53 -45.97
C VAL A 1004 -1.20 17.00 -44.54
N ARG A 1005 -0.43 17.54 -43.58
CA ARG A 1005 -0.43 17.04 -42.20
C ARG A 1005 0.09 18.07 -41.20
N SER A 1006 -0.42 18.05 -39.97
CA SER A 1006 0.12 18.79 -38.84
C SER A 1006 0.69 17.81 -37.81
N LEU A 1007 1.86 18.12 -37.27
CA LEU A 1007 2.63 17.27 -36.36
C LEU A 1007 2.98 18.06 -35.10
N THR A 1008 2.87 17.42 -33.93
CA THR A 1008 3.28 17.98 -32.64
C THR A 1008 4.53 17.25 -32.18
N ARG A 1009 5.60 18.00 -31.87
CA ARG A 1009 6.94 17.52 -31.49
C ARG A 1009 7.45 16.36 -32.37
N PRO A 1010 7.39 16.46 -33.71
CA PRO A 1010 7.80 15.35 -34.56
C PRO A 1010 9.28 15.03 -34.37
N THR A 1011 9.62 13.75 -34.44
CA THR A 1011 11.00 13.24 -34.53
C THR A 1011 11.27 12.63 -35.91
N VAL A 1012 10.31 11.87 -36.44
CA VAL A 1012 10.36 11.31 -37.81
C VAL A 1012 8.96 11.31 -38.46
N LEU A 1013 8.86 11.63 -39.76
CA LEU A 1013 7.72 11.34 -40.62
C LEU A 1013 8.19 10.48 -41.80
N ARG A 1014 7.62 9.28 -41.93
CA ARG A 1014 8.10 8.30 -42.91
C ARG A 1014 7.69 8.70 -44.33
N GLY A 1015 8.61 8.66 -45.30
CA GLY A 1015 8.32 9.16 -46.64
C GLY A 1015 7.35 8.29 -47.45
N ASN A 1016 7.21 7.01 -47.10
CA ASN A 1016 6.18 6.14 -47.68
C ASN A 1016 4.75 6.59 -47.32
N GLU A 1017 4.57 7.38 -46.26
CA GLU A 1017 3.28 7.97 -45.87
C GLU A 1017 2.94 9.23 -46.68
N LEU A 1018 3.95 9.88 -47.27
CA LEU A 1018 3.79 11.12 -48.06
C LEU A 1018 3.80 10.88 -49.57
N GLY A 1019 4.47 9.81 -50.03
CA GLY A 1019 4.73 9.57 -51.44
C GLY A 1019 5.90 10.42 -51.98
N ARG A 1020 6.39 10.09 -53.19
CA ARG A 1020 7.46 10.87 -53.84
C ARG A 1020 6.94 12.24 -54.23
N GLY A 1021 7.66 13.30 -53.87
CA GLY A 1021 7.18 14.65 -54.10
C GLY A 1021 7.99 15.74 -53.41
N VAL A 1022 7.61 16.98 -53.71
CA VAL A 1022 8.17 18.18 -53.09
C VAL A 1022 7.19 18.69 -52.04
N PHE A 1023 7.67 18.83 -50.81
CA PHE A 1023 6.88 19.30 -49.68
C PHE A 1023 7.50 20.56 -49.06
N LEU A 1024 6.65 21.39 -48.45
CA LEU A 1024 7.04 22.55 -47.66
C LEU A 1024 6.71 22.25 -46.19
N ILE A 1025 7.72 22.28 -45.33
CA ILE A 1025 7.58 21.97 -43.91
C ILE A 1025 7.73 23.26 -43.11
N LYS A 1026 6.66 23.70 -42.44
CA LYS A 1026 6.67 24.86 -41.56
C LYS A 1026 6.87 24.41 -40.11
N THR A 1027 7.98 24.79 -39.46
CA THR A 1027 8.25 24.47 -38.05
C THR A 1027 7.83 25.61 -37.09
N ASP A 1028 7.84 25.35 -35.78
CA ASP A 1028 7.40 26.26 -34.70
C ASP A 1028 8.12 27.61 -34.65
N GLY A 1029 9.30 27.73 -35.27
CA GLY A 1029 10.02 29.00 -35.48
C GLY A 1029 9.63 29.79 -36.74
N SER A 1030 8.53 29.44 -37.43
CA SER A 1030 8.12 29.99 -38.74
C SER A 1030 9.09 29.72 -39.91
N LYS A 1031 10.06 28.82 -39.72
CA LYS A 1031 10.98 28.39 -40.77
C LYS A 1031 10.26 27.43 -41.71
N VAL A 1032 10.21 27.78 -43.00
CA VAL A 1032 9.69 26.90 -44.05
C VAL A 1032 10.86 26.22 -44.74
N THR A 1033 10.90 24.90 -44.66
CA THR A 1033 11.95 24.08 -45.28
C THR A 1033 11.35 23.29 -46.43
N LYS A 1034 11.90 23.48 -47.64
CA LYS A 1034 11.55 22.66 -48.80
C LYS A 1034 12.28 21.32 -48.70
N VAL A 1035 11.55 20.23 -48.77
CA VAL A 1035 12.08 18.86 -48.72
C VAL A 1035 11.62 18.08 -49.95
N ILE A 1036 12.47 17.17 -50.41
CA ILE A 1036 12.23 16.34 -51.59
C ILE A 1036 12.32 14.88 -51.15
N LEU A 1037 11.23 14.13 -51.28
CA LEU A 1037 11.11 12.71 -50.96
C LEU A 1037 11.06 11.85 -52.22
#